data_AF-A0A2U1PIV8-F1
#
_entry.id   AF-A0A2U1PIV8-F1
#
_cell.length_a   1.000
_cell.length_b   1.000
_cell.length_c   1.000
_cell.angle_alpha   90.00
_cell.angle_beta   90.00
_cell.angle_gamma   90.00
#
_symmetry.space_group_name_H-M   'P 1'
#
loop_
_entity.id
_entity.type
_entity.pdbx_description
1 polymer ?
#
loop_
_entity_poly.entity_id
_entity_poly.type
_entity_poly.pdbx_seq_one_letter_code
_entity_poly.pdbx_strand_id
1 'polypeptide(L)'
;MANHWSLLILLVLNIYFVANIHTCLCAQNISAVCSKQERLALLKFKHSVYDATDMLSSWVGNDCCQWERVHCDKVTGKVDSLHLRGSEDMDGDQECLAGSEVSSSLRHLRNLKFLDLSANDFRGSRIPEFIGSLKQLSYLNLSNAYFSGVIPPHIGNLSNLKVLDLRSSTNSYSMSDDMSWMSGLSLLKYLDLSCVDLSKAQNRDMVFYMMPSLVKLSLSGCSLTNADLGTLSNSSTTLANIKHLDLGYNHFKGQFPGFFQNMTSLEFLDLSYFNFSLSRNSTNFLSTIHYFPQMRLSDCGLQNTHLSPNHLNSTTISIIQHLDLSWNLIEGRFPFVLINMSSLLSLYLASNMLNSSVPIMPNLLRLDLSENNFEHIEDVGIWRQCHLKELTVSRNYFRIEMTDSPKNVSECSQYAFERLNLDQSLKGAFPSDSLGRMANLRGLSLSGNILTGQIPKSLGRLRLLEELDLSENYLNGSIPESFGRLVSLQLFSVSSNSLNGTVPVSIGQLTKLRDLDIYNNSLEGVITEAHFAKLSMLKLLITSSNSKLTFNVSREWKPPFQLIYADLSSSKIINGFPQWLRTQKKLKGLRLSNASITGPLPTWFRKMPVIDFLDLSHNKLSGPVTNLPNEGSVDVSDGYYSKALLLQDNLFNESIPISLCRRADLKYLDLSRNRLTGRIPECLGNMPNLVTMQFSSNQLSGVIPSSVLPKSSMLSRLNLNNNHFTGELPRELGNLQELHILDLGDNGFSGNIPEWIGENLTNLIVFRLHNNNFTGSIPRSLCNNSYLQILDVAHNNLMGPIPHCLGKLNGMINGSSFVEDYGNFNYGENLIQVMKGASLEYTTTFKYVISMDLSSNNLVGEIPVELMSLSALLGLNLSNNHLNGSIPDSIGNMKVLNSLDFSGNQLTGPIPPSIGALNFLCYLNLSHNNLSGRIPTGNQLQTLTDPSIYVGNRDLCGAPLPKNCSNNEDQTTMHKNRKEAKHKESLIITLLFYMDIMSGFATGFWGVIGLLSFRKDWRHALFRFAEETVDKIYDKIYVAVMVRVNKMKRGRESA
;
A
#
# COMPACT_ATOMS: atom_id res chain seq x y z
N MET A 1 61.00 69.51 23.01
CA MET A 1 61.34 68.23 22.35
C MET A 1 60.91 67.04 23.21
N ALA A 2 59.62 66.91 23.51
CA ALA A 2 59.09 65.91 24.47
C ALA A 2 57.84 65.15 23.97
N ASN A 3 57.40 65.33 22.72
CA ASN A 3 56.18 64.71 22.18
C ASN A 3 56.40 63.73 21.00
N HIS A 4 57.65 63.49 20.57
CA HIS A 4 57.96 62.41 19.62
C HIS A 4 58.50 61.13 20.29
N TRP A 5 58.95 61.21 21.55
CA TRP A 5 59.44 60.06 22.30
C TRP A 5 58.30 59.23 22.91
N SER A 6 57.19 59.87 23.27
CA SER A 6 55.99 59.21 23.80
C SER A 6 55.28 58.35 22.76
N LEU A 7 55.25 58.76 21.48
CA LEU A 7 54.66 57.95 20.40
C LEU A 7 55.56 56.76 20.00
N LEU A 8 56.88 56.91 20.06
CA LEU A 8 57.83 55.81 19.78
C LEU A 8 57.80 54.76 20.91
N ILE A 9 57.68 55.19 22.16
CA ILE A 9 57.56 54.29 23.32
C ILE A 9 56.22 53.55 23.31
N LEU A 10 55.12 54.19 22.90
CA LEU A 10 53.81 53.52 22.74
C LEU A 10 53.79 52.52 21.56
N LEU A 11 54.51 52.80 20.47
CA LEU A 11 54.64 51.86 19.34
C LEU A 11 55.54 50.66 19.68
N VAL A 12 56.66 50.89 20.40
CA VAL A 12 57.56 49.81 20.84
C VAL A 12 56.92 48.96 21.94
N LEU A 13 56.16 49.53 22.88
CA LEU A 13 55.43 48.75 23.89
C LEU A 13 54.27 47.94 23.28
N ASN A 14 53.57 48.45 22.26
CA ASN A 14 52.54 47.66 21.56
C ASN A 14 53.15 46.53 20.71
N ILE A 15 54.28 46.75 20.05
CA ILE A 15 54.97 45.68 19.30
C ILE A 15 55.54 44.63 20.27
N TYR A 16 56.02 45.03 21.47
CA TYR A 16 56.54 44.11 22.48
C TYR A 16 55.43 43.31 23.20
N PHE A 17 54.22 43.87 23.35
CA PHE A 17 53.04 43.15 23.87
C PHE A 17 52.44 42.20 22.83
N VAL A 18 52.43 42.57 21.55
CA VAL A 18 51.97 41.70 20.45
C VAL A 18 52.98 40.57 20.16
N ALA A 19 54.29 40.82 20.31
CA ALA A 19 55.32 39.78 20.14
C ALA A 19 55.38 38.78 21.31
N ASN A 20 55.09 39.18 22.55
CA ASN A 20 55.10 38.26 23.70
C ASN A 20 53.80 37.47 23.91
N ILE A 21 52.73 37.73 23.14
CA ILE A 21 51.60 36.79 23.04
C ILE A 21 51.95 35.62 22.08
N HIS A 22 53.04 35.71 21.31
CA HIS A 22 53.42 34.68 20.34
C HIS A 22 54.58 33.75 20.72
N THR A 23 55.19 33.87 21.90
CA THR A 23 56.28 32.96 22.28
C THR A 23 56.31 32.63 23.78
N CYS A 24 55.27 31.96 24.29
CA CYS A 24 55.44 30.89 25.28
C CYS A 24 54.15 30.05 25.42
N LEU A 25 53.91 29.19 24.43
CA LEU A 25 53.28 27.87 24.58
C LEU A 25 53.64 27.07 23.33
N CYS A 26 54.94 26.91 23.07
CA CYS A 26 55.43 25.75 22.33
C CYS A 26 55.57 24.56 23.30
N ALA A 27 54.49 24.20 23.96
CA ALA A 27 54.10 22.80 23.87
C ALA A 27 53.40 22.75 22.51
N GLN A 28 54.02 22.13 21.52
CA GLN A 28 53.29 21.79 20.30
C GLN A 28 51.97 21.14 20.75
N ASN A 29 50.84 21.81 20.49
CA ASN A 29 49.59 21.09 20.42
C ASN A 29 49.70 20.29 19.12
N ILE A 30 50.49 19.22 19.16
CA ILE A 30 50.33 18.10 18.24
C ILE A 30 48.88 17.73 18.47
N SER A 31 47.99 18.17 17.58
CA SER A 31 46.68 17.54 17.46
C SER A 31 47.01 16.08 17.27
N ALA A 32 46.78 15.27 18.30
CA ALA A 32 47.12 13.88 18.25
C ALA A 32 46.34 13.27 17.08
N VAL A 33 47.06 12.92 16.02
CA VAL A 33 46.49 12.42 14.77
C VAL A 33 46.01 10.99 15.02
N CYS A 34 44.85 10.66 14.46
CA CYS A 34 44.28 9.32 14.54
C CYS A 34 45.32 8.22 14.27
N SER A 35 45.35 7.20 15.15
CA SER A 35 46.23 6.04 14.99
C SER A 35 46.01 5.36 13.64
N LYS A 36 47.11 4.98 12.96
CA LYS A 36 47.06 4.22 11.71
C LYS A 36 46.21 2.95 11.84
N GLN A 37 46.24 2.30 13.00
CA GLN A 37 45.47 1.08 13.25
C GLN A 37 43.96 1.36 13.36
N GLU A 38 43.57 2.41 14.07
CA GLU A 38 42.16 2.81 14.23
C GLU A 38 41.58 3.32 12.92
N ARG A 39 42.33 4.14 12.19
CA ARG A 39 41.97 4.58 10.83
C ARG A 39 41.74 3.40 9.89
N LEU A 40 42.63 2.41 9.88
CA LEU A 40 42.47 1.21 9.04
C LEU A 40 41.28 0.36 9.49
N ALA A 41 40.99 0.29 10.79
CA ALA A 41 39.80 -0.39 11.30
C ALA A 41 38.51 0.30 10.81
N LEU A 42 38.42 1.63 10.92
CA LEU A 42 37.27 2.40 10.45
C LEU A 42 37.10 2.32 8.93
N LEU A 43 38.18 2.39 8.15
CA LEU A 43 38.08 2.18 6.70
C LEU A 43 37.61 0.77 6.37
N LYS A 44 38.07 -0.27 7.07
CA LYS A 44 37.56 -1.63 6.88
C LYS A 44 36.07 -1.73 7.20
N PHE A 45 35.60 -1.06 8.26
CA PHE A 45 34.18 -0.96 8.57
C PHE A 45 33.41 -0.26 7.43
N LYS A 46 33.89 0.90 6.95
CA LYS A 46 33.28 1.62 5.81
C LYS A 46 33.15 0.75 4.56
N HIS A 47 34.14 -0.07 4.25
CA HIS A 47 34.06 -0.98 3.09
C HIS A 47 33.14 -2.19 3.32
N SER A 48 32.77 -2.48 4.56
CA SER A 48 31.89 -3.61 4.90
C SER A 48 30.41 -3.25 4.95
N VAL A 49 30.09 -1.96 4.97
CA VAL A 49 28.71 -1.45 5.01
C VAL A 49 28.39 -0.70 3.72
N TYR A 50 27.14 -0.82 3.29
CA TYR A 50 26.55 -0.02 2.24
C TYR A 50 25.97 1.27 2.85
N ASP A 51 26.26 2.41 2.22
CA ASP A 51 25.98 3.75 2.73
C ASP A 51 25.30 4.58 1.63
N ALA A 52 23.99 4.37 1.43
CA ALA A 52 23.23 4.97 0.34
C ALA A 52 23.01 6.48 0.50
N THR A 53 23.06 6.95 1.74
CA THR A 53 22.79 8.35 2.11
C THR A 53 24.05 9.15 2.40
N ASP A 54 25.22 8.59 2.05
CA ASP A 54 26.52 9.25 2.18
C ASP A 54 26.88 9.63 3.63
N MET A 55 26.40 8.88 4.64
CA MET A 55 26.67 9.09 6.08
C MET A 55 28.15 9.01 6.45
N LEU A 56 28.94 8.25 5.69
CA LEU A 56 30.38 8.05 5.84
C LEU A 56 31.18 8.75 4.74
N SER A 57 30.55 9.64 3.95
CA SER A 57 31.20 10.32 2.81
C SER A 57 32.43 11.12 3.23
N SER A 58 32.41 11.74 4.41
CA SER A 58 33.54 12.49 4.97
C SER A 58 34.75 11.63 5.36
N TRP A 59 34.62 10.29 5.37
CA TRP A 59 35.67 9.37 5.83
C TRP A 59 36.75 9.21 4.75
N VAL A 60 37.53 10.27 4.56
CA VAL A 60 38.61 10.41 3.58
C VAL A 60 39.81 11.13 4.22
N GLY A 61 41.03 10.84 3.74
CA GLY A 61 42.26 11.44 4.27
C GLY A 61 42.94 10.63 5.39
N ASN A 62 43.87 11.29 6.10
CA ASN A 62 44.80 10.63 7.03
C ASN A 62 44.43 10.76 8.51
N ASP A 63 43.63 11.76 8.87
CA ASP A 63 43.21 11.97 10.26
C ASP A 63 41.73 11.61 10.42
N CYS A 64 41.46 10.42 10.98
CA CYS A 64 40.09 9.97 11.19
C CYS A 64 39.32 10.80 12.22
N CYS A 65 40.00 11.61 13.03
CA CYS A 65 39.37 12.48 14.01
C CYS A 65 38.68 13.71 13.36
N GLN A 66 38.89 13.94 12.07
CA GLN A 66 38.19 14.95 11.27
C GLN A 66 36.98 14.38 10.52
N TRP A 67 36.73 13.08 10.63
CA TRP A 67 35.60 12.45 9.95
C TRP A 67 34.32 12.72 10.71
N GLU A 68 33.26 13.11 10.01
CA GLU A 68 31.92 13.20 10.58
C GLU A 68 31.56 11.89 11.28
N ARG A 69 30.88 12.02 12.42
CA ARG A 69 30.44 10.92 13.27
C ARG A 69 31.55 10.11 13.97
N VAL A 70 32.83 10.47 13.79
CA VAL A 70 33.98 9.93 14.54
C VAL A 70 34.48 10.99 15.51
N HIS A 71 34.61 10.64 16.79
CA HIS A 71 35.22 11.53 17.79
C HIS A 71 36.42 10.85 18.44
N CYS A 72 37.42 11.67 18.73
CA CYS A 72 38.65 11.25 19.35
C CYS A 72 38.89 12.01 20.65
N ASP A 73 39.60 11.36 21.56
CA ASP A 73 40.12 11.98 22.76
C ASP A 73 41.12 13.09 22.39
N LYS A 74 40.86 14.32 22.86
CA LYS A 74 41.61 15.53 22.46
C LYS A 74 43.08 15.51 22.86
N VAL A 75 43.47 14.65 23.80
CA VAL A 75 44.85 14.56 24.32
C VAL A 75 45.62 13.44 23.62
N THR A 76 44.98 12.30 23.40
CA THR A 76 45.64 11.08 22.90
C THR A 76 45.41 10.82 21.41
N GLY A 77 44.42 11.47 20.78
CA GLY A 77 44.10 11.31 19.36
C GLY A 77 43.47 9.96 19.03
N LYS A 78 43.10 9.18 20.05
CA LYS A 78 42.47 7.87 19.88
C LYS A 78 40.97 8.01 19.75
N VAL A 79 40.37 7.17 18.91
CA VAL A 79 38.91 7.15 18.71
C VAL A 79 38.22 6.72 20.01
N ASP A 80 37.34 7.57 20.53
CA ASP A 80 36.60 7.31 21.77
C ASP A 80 35.07 7.24 21.56
N SER A 81 34.54 7.77 20.45
CA SER A 81 33.09 7.75 20.17
C SER A 81 32.76 7.57 18.69
N LEU A 82 31.77 6.72 18.39
CA LEU A 82 31.20 6.52 17.06
C LEU A 82 29.68 6.74 17.08
N HIS A 83 29.20 7.69 16.25
CA HIS A 83 27.79 8.12 16.18
C HIS A 83 27.17 7.75 14.83
N LEU A 84 26.90 6.47 14.64
CA LEU A 84 26.46 5.91 13.36
C LEU A 84 24.97 5.59 13.33
N ARG A 85 24.17 6.25 14.17
CA ARG A 85 22.71 6.12 14.18
C ARG A 85 22.11 6.48 12.82
N GLY A 86 21.21 5.64 12.34
CA GLY A 86 20.36 5.94 11.19
C GLY A 86 19.11 6.77 11.52
N SER A 87 18.47 7.35 10.51
CA SER A 87 17.21 8.09 10.65
C SER A 87 16.03 7.18 10.38
N GLU A 88 15.12 7.06 11.34
CA GLU A 88 13.76 6.53 11.15
C GLU A 88 12.81 7.74 11.03
N ASP A 89 12.71 8.35 9.85
CA ASP A 89 11.68 9.34 9.57
C ASP A 89 10.40 8.64 9.10
N MET A 90 9.25 9.05 9.67
CA MET A 90 7.89 8.56 9.34
C MET A 90 7.51 8.76 7.85
N ASP A 91 8.32 9.52 7.10
CA ASP A 91 8.12 9.91 5.70
C ASP A 91 8.95 9.09 4.69
N GLY A 92 9.57 7.98 5.10
CA GLY A 92 10.15 6.99 4.17
C GLY A 92 11.54 7.28 3.62
N ASP A 93 12.23 8.34 4.07
CA ASP A 93 13.66 8.54 3.81
C ASP A 93 14.50 7.93 4.94
N GLN A 94 14.93 6.67 4.78
CA GLN A 94 15.81 6.04 5.76
C GLN A 94 17.28 6.41 5.48
N GLU A 95 17.87 7.30 6.29
CA GLU A 95 19.32 7.45 6.34
C GLU A 95 19.90 6.30 7.17
N CYS A 96 20.23 5.16 6.58
CA CYS A 96 20.80 4.03 7.33
C CYS A 96 22.02 3.40 6.63
N LEU A 97 22.92 2.85 7.44
CA LEU A 97 23.96 1.93 6.99
C LEU A 97 23.36 0.53 6.88
N ALA A 98 23.63 -0.17 5.78
CA ALA A 98 23.21 -1.55 5.60
C ALA A 98 24.40 -2.50 5.52
N GLY A 99 24.38 -3.63 6.21
CA GLY A 99 25.47 -4.60 6.20
C GLY A 99 24.97 -6.02 6.46
N SER A 100 25.68 -7.03 5.96
CA SER A 100 25.35 -8.42 6.30
C SER A 100 25.76 -8.79 7.74
N GLU A 101 26.65 -8.01 8.35
CA GLU A 101 27.08 -8.11 9.74
C GLU A 101 27.83 -6.83 10.16
N VAL A 102 28.02 -6.63 11.46
CA VAL A 102 28.94 -5.59 11.96
C VAL A 102 30.37 -6.09 11.87
N SER A 103 31.22 -5.38 11.12
CA SER A 103 32.61 -5.77 10.90
C SER A 103 33.40 -5.96 12.19
N SER A 104 34.04 -7.13 12.32
CA SER A 104 34.98 -7.45 13.41
C SER A 104 36.19 -6.52 13.48
N SER A 105 36.42 -5.68 12.46
CA SER A 105 37.48 -4.66 12.46
C SER A 105 37.34 -3.67 13.63
N LEU A 106 36.13 -3.37 14.09
CA LEU A 106 35.87 -2.44 15.19
C LEU A 106 36.48 -2.86 16.53
N ARG A 107 36.81 -4.16 16.72
CA ARG A 107 37.50 -4.67 17.92
C ARG A 107 38.85 -4.00 18.22
N HIS A 108 39.43 -3.31 17.22
CA HIS A 108 40.71 -2.62 17.38
C HIS A 108 40.57 -1.23 18.01
N LEU A 109 39.35 -0.69 18.13
CA LEU A 109 39.06 0.59 18.79
C LEU A 109 38.99 0.42 20.31
N ARG A 110 40.10 0.03 20.94
CA ARG A 110 40.14 -0.39 22.36
C ARG A 110 39.82 0.73 23.36
N ASN A 111 39.87 1.98 22.91
CA ASN A 111 39.60 3.18 23.70
C ASN A 111 38.15 3.68 23.55
N LEU A 112 37.31 2.96 22.80
CA LEU A 112 35.93 3.35 22.52
C LEU A 112 35.07 3.34 23.79
N LYS A 113 34.44 4.49 24.07
CA LYS A 113 33.53 4.75 25.19
C LYS A 113 32.08 4.85 24.76
N PHE A 114 31.82 5.20 23.50
CA PHE A 114 30.48 5.39 22.95
C PHE A 114 30.36 4.72 21.58
N LEU A 115 29.37 3.84 21.43
CA LEU A 115 29.03 3.20 20.16
C LEU A 115 27.52 3.25 19.94
N ASP A 116 27.09 3.96 18.91
CA ASP A 116 25.71 3.98 18.46
C ASP A 116 25.63 3.46 17.02
N LEU A 117 24.99 2.30 16.85
CA LEU A 117 24.68 1.66 15.57
C LEU A 117 23.16 1.52 15.38
N SER A 118 22.35 2.24 16.16
CA SER A 118 20.89 2.13 16.09
C SER A 118 20.30 2.55 14.75
N ALA A 119 19.10 2.06 14.44
CA ALA A 119 18.35 2.41 13.22
C ALA A 119 19.12 2.15 11.91
N ASN A 120 20.01 1.16 11.92
CA ASN A 120 20.71 0.64 10.74
C ASN A 120 20.10 -0.70 10.28
N ASP A 121 20.50 -1.22 9.13
CA ASP A 121 20.03 -2.53 8.66
C ASP A 121 21.17 -3.56 8.64
N PHE A 122 21.28 -4.37 9.69
CA PHE A 122 22.23 -5.49 9.72
C PHE A 122 21.61 -6.84 9.33
N ARG A 123 20.50 -6.82 8.57
CA ARG A 123 19.91 -7.95 7.83
C ARG A 123 19.74 -9.26 8.61
N GLY A 124 19.28 -9.18 9.85
CA GLY A 124 19.07 -10.36 10.69
C GLY A 124 20.35 -11.00 11.22
N SER A 125 21.51 -10.33 11.13
CA SER A 125 22.76 -10.85 11.70
C SER A 125 22.70 -10.94 13.22
N ARG A 126 23.61 -11.71 13.81
CA ARG A 126 23.75 -11.79 15.28
C ARG A 126 24.56 -10.61 15.81
N ILE A 127 24.23 -10.16 17.02
CA ILE A 127 25.08 -9.19 17.73
C ILE A 127 26.47 -9.80 17.93
N PRO A 128 27.56 -9.16 17.46
CA PRO A 128 28.88 -9.76 17.53
C PRO A 128 29.43 -9.86 18.97
N GLU A 129 29.98 -11.02 19.31
CA GLU A 129 30.57 -11.29 20.62
C GLU A 129 31.76 -10.37 20.95
N PHE A 130 32.50 -9.90 19.94
CA PHE A 130 33.68 -9.06 20.14
C PHE A 130 33.35 -7.73 20.83
N ILE A 131 32.10 -7.27 20.81
CA ILE A 131 31.68 -6.04 21.49
C ILE A 131 32.01 -6.13 22.99
N GLY A 132 31.90 -7.31 23.60
CA GLY A 132 32.28 -7.57 25.00
C GLY A 132 33.76 -7.37 25.34
N SER A 133 34.63 -7.22 24.32
CA SER A 133 36.06 -6.90 24.49
C SER A 133 36.34 -5.40 24.64
N LEU A 134 35.37 -4.53 24.31
CA LEU A 134 35.51 -3.07 24.36
C LEU A 134 35.28 -2.53 25.77
N LYS A 135 36.19 -2.85 26.70
CA LYS A 135 36.05 -2.61 28.15
C LYS A 135 35.83 -1.16 28.58
N GLN A 136 36.12 -0.19 27.71
CA GLN A 136 35.94 1.24 27.99
C GLN A 136 34.52 1.74 27.64
N LEU A 137 33.69 0.91 27.01
CA LEU A 137 32.33 1.29 26.63
C LEU A 137 31.51 1.70 27.86
N SER A 138 30.93 2.88 27.74
CA SER A 138 29.99 3.48 28.68
C SER A 138 28.59 3.66 28.07
N TYR A 139 28.49 3.68 26.75
CA TYR A 139 27.26 3.78 25.98
C TYR A 139 27.28 2.80 24.81
N LEU A 140 26.26 1.96 24.72
CA LEU A 140 26.03 1.03 23.61
C LEU A 140 24.56 1.09 23.18
N ASN A 141 24.33 1.45 21.92
CA ASN A 141 23.00 1.43 21.33
C ASN A 141 23.01 0.63 20.03
N LEU A 142 22.27 -0.47 20.01
CA LEU A 142 22.09 -1.39 18.87
C LEU A 142 20.60 -1.52 18.48
N SER A 143 19.77 -0.61 18.97
CA SER A 143 18.31 -0.67 18.79
C SER A 143 17.87 -0.55 17.34
N ASN A 144 16.78 -1.22 17.00
CA ASN A 144 16.15 -1.21 15.67
C ASN A 144 17.15 -1.44 14.52
N ALA A 145 18.21 -2.20 14.79
CA ALA A 145 19.29 -2.41 13.83
C ALA A 145 19.15 -3.74 13.04
N TYR A 146 17.95 -4.33 13.07
CA TYR A 146 17.61 -5.64 12.49
C TYR A 146 18.53 -6.80 12.94
N PHE A 147 19.05 -6.80 14.17
CA PHE A 147 19.76 -7.98 14.70
C PHE A 147 18.80 -9.12 15.06
N SER A 148 19.23 -10.37 14.90
CA SER A 148 18.46 -11.56 15.30
C SER A 148 19.32 -12.56 16.09
N GLY A 149 18.66 -13.54 16.73
CA GLY A 149 19.31 -14.57 17.52
C GLY A 149 19.51 -14.19 18.99
N VAL A 150 20.38 -14.94 19.67
CA VAL A 150 20.60 -14.81 21.13
C VAL A 150 21.51 -13.62 21.45
N ILE A 151 21.11 -12.79 22.41
CA ILE A 151 21.98 -11.71 22.94
C ILE A 151 23.25 -12.35 23.56
N PRO A 152 24.46 -11.99 23.10
CA PRO A 152 25.68 -12.65 23.56
C PRO A 152 25.98 -12.30 25.03
N PRO A 153 26.17 -13.30 25.92
CA PRO A 153 26.52 -13.08 27.34
C PRO A 153 27.80 -12.25 27.53
N HIS A 154 28.67 -12.21 26.52
CA HIS A 154 29.85 -11.37 26.45
C HIS A 154 29.55 -9.88 26.66
N ILE A 155 28.33 -9.39 26.45
CA ILE A 155 27.96 -8.00 26.79
C ILE A 155 28.12 -7.75 28.30
N GLY A 156 27.85 -8.76 29.14
CA GLY A 156 28.04 -8.69 30.59
C GLY A 156 29.47 -8.35 31.03
N ASN A 157 30.44 -8.50 30.14
CA ASN A 157 31.84 -8.18 30.39
C ASN A 157 32.17 -6.67 30.36
N LEU A 158 31.18 -5.81 30.06
CA LEU A 158 31.31 -4.34 29.91
C LEU A 158 30.99 -3.61 31.23
N SER A 159 31.84 -3.78 32.25
CA SER A 159 31.58 -3.25 33.60
C SER A 159 31.50 -1.71 33.71
N ASN A 160 31.96 -0.97 32.69
CA ASN A 160 31.86 0.49 32.63
C ASN A 160 30.56 1.01 31.99
N LEU A 161 29.71 0.11 31.51
CA LEU A 161 28.52 0.45 30.73
C LEU A 161 27.46 1.14 31.60
N LYS A 162 26.97 2.29 31.12
CA LYS A 162 25.92 3.10 31.76
C LYS A 162 24.62 3.09 30.97
N VAL A 163 24.71 2.95 29.64
CA VAL A 163 23.57 2.89 28.72
C VAL A 163 23.71 1.65 27.86
N LEU A 164 22.67 0.82 27.86
CA LEU A 164 22.50 -0.33 26.97
C LEU A 164 21.11 -0.29 26.35
N ASP A 165 21.05 -0.11 25.04
CA ASP A 165 19.80 -0.13 24.28
C ASP A 165 19.87 -1.23 23.21
N LEU A 166 19.07 -2.27 23.39
CA LEU A 166 18.99 -3.47 22.53
C LEU A 166 17.57 -3.69 22.02
N ARG A 167 16.74 -2.64 21.97
CA ARG A 167 15.37 -2.73 21.46
C ARG A 167 15.35 -3.42 20.08
N SER A 168 14.52 -4.46 19.96
CA SER A 168 14.33 -5.23 18.74
C SER A 168 13.21 -4.62 17.89
N SER A 169 13.29 -4.80 16.57
CA SER A 169 12.13 -4.53 15.71
C SER A 169 11.11 -5.66 15.85
N THR A 170 9.82 -5.39 15.64
CA THR A 170 8.75 -6.39 15.72
C THR A 170 8.91 -7.55 14.72
N ASN A 171 9.71 -7.35 13.67
CA ASN A 171 10.00 -8.36 12.65
C ASN A 171 11.33 -9.11 12.88
N SER A 172 12.09 -8.79 13.93
CA SER A 172 13.37 -9.45 14.24
C SER A 172 13.28 -10.37 15.45
N TYR A 173 13.71 -11.63 15.29
CA TYR A 173 13.72 -12.65 16.34
C TYR A 173 14.97 -12.53 17.25
N SER A 174 15.09 -11.43 17.99
CA SER A 174 16.08 -11.32 19.06
C SER A 174 15.52 -11.95 20.33
N MET A 175 16.29 -12.84 20.95
CA MET A 175 15.89 -13.55 22.17
C MET A 175 17.04 -13.61 23.18
N SER A 176 16.71 -13.91 24.44
CA SER A 176 17.70 -14.18 25.48
C SER A 176 17.40 -15.53 26.13
N ASP A 177 18.39 -16.41 26.17
CA ASP A 177 18.24 -17.74 26.80
C ASP A 177 18.56 -17.69 28.31
N ASP A 178 19.29 -16.66 28.78
CA ASP A 178 19.65 -16.43 30.19
C ASP A 178 19.95 -14.94 30.44
N MET A 179 19.53 -14.41 31.58
CA MET A 179 19.76 -13.02 31.99
C MET A 179 20.92 -12.84 32.98
N SER A 180 21.64 -13.92 33.36
CA SER A 180 22.73 -13.88 34.34
C SER A 180 23.91 -12.96 33.97
N TRP A 181 24.15 -12.74 32.66
CA TRP A 181 25.19 -11.84 32.14
C TRP A 181 25.04 -10.40 32.62
N MET A 182 23.82 -9.99 33.02
CA MET A 182 23.60 -8.68 33.58
C MET A 182 24.45 -8.43 34.83
N SER A 183 24.77 -9.44 35.64
CA SER A 183 25.56 -9.30 36.88
C SER A 183 26.88 -8.54 36.72
N GLY A 184 27.48 -8.56 35.53
CA GLY A 184 28.70 -7.81 35.25
C GLY A 184 28.51 -6.31 34.96
N LEU A 185 27.27 -5.82 34.84
CA LEU A 185 26.93 -4.44 34.43
C LEU A 185 26.54 -3.52 35.61
N SER A 186 27.33 -3.52 36.69
CA SER A 186 26.99 -2.84 37.94
C SER A 186 26.81 -1.31 37.87
N LEU A 187 27.34 -0.65 36.83
CA LEU A 187 27.23 0.79 36.60
C LEU A 187 26.06 1.20 35.69
N LEU A 188 25.24 0.25 35.24
CA LEU A 188 24.17 0.48 34.28
C LEU A 188 23.08 1.38 34.86
N LYS A 189 22.71 2.42 34.10
CA LYS A 189 21.67 3.40 34.45
C LYS A 189 20.46 3.34 33.53
N TYR A 190 20.67 2.99 32.26
CA TYR A 190 19.61 2.85 31.26
C TYR A 190 19.71 1.49 30.59
N LEU A 191 18.60 0.74 30.63
CA LEU A 191 18.42 -0.53 29.94
C LEU A 191 17.12 -0.49 29.14
N ASP A 192 17.20 -0.77 27.84
CA ASP A 192 16.04 -1.01 26.99
C ASP A 192 16.20 -2.36 26.27
N LEU A 193 15.27 -3.27 26.54
CA LEU A 193 15.17 -4.59 25.92
C LEU A 193 13.83 -4.77 25.20
N SER A 194 13.15 -3.67 24.84
CA SER A 194 11.82 -3.75 24.24
C SER A 194 11.80 -4.67 23.02
N CYS A 195 10.73 -5.46 22.88
CA CYS A 195 10.52 -6.45 21.83
C CYS A 195 11.57 -7.58 21.77
N VAL A 196 12.41 -7.74 22.79
CA VAL A 196 13.26 -8.95 22.95
C VAL A 196 12.43 -10.05 23.58
N ASP A 197 12.37 -11.23 22.95
CA ASP A 197 11.63 -12.36 23.53
C ASP A 197 12.39 -12.93 24.74
N LEU A 198 11.83 -12.72 25.93
CA LEU A 198 12.35 -13.26 27.18
C LEU A 198 11.55 -14.47 27.67
N SER A 199 10.60 -15.01 26.90
CA SER A 199 9.70 -16.10 27.35
C SER A 199 10.43 -17.37 27.78
N LYS A 200 11.60 -17.64 27.20
CA LYS A 200 12.44 -18.82 27.49
C LYS A 200 13.68 -18.51 28.35
N ALA A 201 13.86 -17.26 28.75
CA ALA A 201 15.06 -16.82 29.48
C ALA A 201 15.11 -17.39 30.90
N GLN A 202 16.24 -17.98 31.28
CA GLN A 202 16.53 -18.29 32.68
C GLN A 202 16.89 -17.01 33.45
N ASN A 203 16.64 -17.01 34.78
CA ASN A 203 16.98 -15.92 35.70
C ASN A 203 16.41 -14.53 35.30
N ARG A 204 15.26 -14.50 34.62
CA ARG A 204 14.67 -13.26 34.08
C ARG A 204 14.30 -12.24 35.17
N ASP A 205 14.01 -12.71 36.38
CA ASP A 205 13.73 -11.92 37.57
C ASP A 205 14.92 -11.04 38.01
N MET A 206 16.16 -11.42 37.67
CA MET A 206 17.39 -10.67 38.00
C MET A 206 17.35 -9.21 37.55
N VAL A 207 16.65 -8.91 36.44
CA VAL A 207 16.50 -7.56 35.91
C VAL A 207 15.99 -6.58 36.97
N PHE A 208 15.17 -7.06 37.91
CA PHE A 208 14.45 -6.24 38.86
C PHE A 208 15.18 -6.01 40.20
N TYR A 209 16.19 -6.83 40.53
CA TYR A 209 16.90 -6.72 41.82
C TYR A 209 18.42 -6.65 41.75
N MET A 210 19.06 -6.93 40.61
CA MET A 210 20.53 -6.91 40.55
C MET A 210 21.15 -5.54 40.25
N MET A 211 20.34 -4.52 39.90
CA MET A 211 20.83 -3.24 39.40
C MET A 211 20.37 -2.04 40.24
N PRO A 212 21.00 -1.78 41.40
CA PRO A 212 20.64 -0.62 42.23
C PRO A 212 20.90 0.74 41.55
N SER A 213 21.76 0.77 40.54
CA SER A 213 22.14 1.98 39.79
C SER A 213 21.12 2.38 38.70
N LEU A 214 20.13 1.53 38.42
CA LEU A 214 19.23 1.70 37.28
C LEU A 214 18.24 2.85 37.50
N VAL A 215 18.08 3.68 36.46
CA VAL A 215 17.23 4.87 36.45
C VAL A 215 16.13 4.75 35.39
N LYS A 216 16.43 4.13 34.24
CA LYS A 216 15.47 3.89 33.16
C LYS A 216 15.49 2.42 32.75
N LEU A 217 14.32 1.79 32.77
CA LEU A 217 14.10 0.41 32.37
C LEU A 217 12.93 0.34 31.39
N SER A 218 13.14 -0.25 30.22
CA SER A 218 12.06 -0.59 29.29
C SER A 218 12.13 -2.06 28.92
N LEU A 219 11.01 -2.76 29.15
CA LEU A 219 10.77 -4.17 28.88
C LEU A 219 9.44 -4.35 28.14
N SER A 220 9.11 -3.40 27.26
CA SER A 220 7.87 -3.45 26.50
C SER A 220 7.89 -4.63 25.51
N GLY A 221 6.80 -5.40 25.42
CA GLY A 221 6.71 -6.48 24.44
C GLY A 221 7.70 -7.64 24.65
N CYS A 222 8.12 -7.92 25.89
CA CYS A 222 9.12 -8.94 26.20
C CYS A 222 8.52 -10.31 26.61
N SER A 223 7.23 -10.55 26.32
CA SER A 223 6.50 -11.76 26.74
C SER A 223 6.50 -11.98 28.27
N LEU A 224 6.43 -10.90 29.06
CA LEU A 224 6.32 -10.97 30.52
C LEU A 224 4.90 -11.31 30.98
N THR A 225 4.76 -11.93 32.16
CA THR A 225 3.48 -12.39 32.73
C THR A 225 3.33 -11.97 34.20
N ASN A 226 2.14 -12.17 34.79
CA ASN A 226 1.91 -11.87 36.20
C ASN A 226 2.86 -12.57 37.17
N ALA A 227 3.41 -13.75 36.82
CA ALA A 227 4.36 -14.46 37.67
C ALA A 227 5.64 -13.63 37.89
N ASP A 228 6.07 -12.91 36.86
CA ASP A 228 7.23 -12.04 36.91
C ASP A 228 6.97 -10.84 37.83
N LEU A 229 5.79 -10.22 37.75
CA LEU A 229 5.38 -9.14 38.66
C LEU A 229 5.39 -9.55 40.14
N GLY A 230 5.10 -10.82 40.44
CA GLY A 230 5.18 -11.36 41.79
C GLY A 230 6.59 -11.29 42.38
N THR A 231 7.62 -11.49 41.56
CA THR A 231 9.04 -11.37 41.97
C THR A 231 9.46 -9.91 42.21
N LEU A 232 8.90 -8.96 41.44
CA LEU A 232 9.10 -7.51 41.67
C LEU A 232 8.56 -7.08 43.04
N SER A 233 7.41 -7.62 43.46
CA SER A 233 6.78 -7.25 44.74
C SER A 233 7.67 -7.53 45.95
N ASN A 234 8.60 -8.48 45.85
CA ASN A 234 9.52 -8.87 46.92
C ASN A 234 10.85 -8.09 46.89
N SER A 235 11.13 -7.32 45.83
CA SER A 235 12.43 -6.68 45.55
C SER A 235 12.43 -5.17 45.83
N SER A 236 11.69 -4.73 46.84
CA SER A 236 11.27 -3.33 47.04
C SER A 236 12.39 -2.30 47.25
N THR A 237 13.62 -2.70 47.54
CA THR A 237 14.73 -1.79 47.86
C THR A 237 15.53 -1.30 46.65
N THR A 238 15.55 -2.04 45.54
CA THR A 238 16.35 -1.73 44.33
C THR A 238 15.60 -0.89 43.30
N LEU A 239 14.27 -0.89 43.34
CA LEU A 239 13.42 -0.21 42.37
C LEU A 239 13.14 1.28 42.71
N ALA A 240 13.52 1.74 43.90
CA ALA A 240 13.27 3.11 44.37
C ALA A 240 13.96 4.20 43.52
N ASN A 241 15.04 3.85 42.81
CA ASN A 241 15.82 4.78 41.98
C ASN A 241 15.28 4.93 40.54
N ILE A 242 14.34 4.07 40.13
CA ILE A 242 13.81 4.10 38.77
C ILE A 242 12.93 5.34 38.57
N LYS A 243 13.27 6.11 37.53
CA LYS A 243 12.55 7.29 37.04
C LYS A 243 11.69 6.98 35.81
N HIS A 244 12.07 6.02 34.99
CA HIS A 244 11.30 5.68 33.79
C HIS A 244 11.14 4.18 33.71
N LEU A 245 9.90 3.72 33.76
CA LEU A 245 9.55 2.32 33.67
C LEU A 245 8.53 2.10 32.56
N ASP A 246 8.90 1.24 31.61
CA ASP A 246 8.03 0.82 30.52
C ASP A 246 7.85 -0.70 30.55
N LEU A 247 6.61 -1.12 30.77
CA LEU A 247 6.18 -2.50 30.86
C LEU A 247 5.04 -2.78 29.87
N GLY A 248 4.80 -1.89 28.90
CA GLY A 248 3.67 -2.01 27.98
C GLY A 248 3.74 -3.25 27.08
N TYR A 249 2.65 -3.62 26.43
CA TYR A 249 2.58 -4.71 25.44
C TYR A 249 3.04 -6.09 25.98
N ASN A 250 2.90 -6.32 27.29
CA ASN A 250 3.14 -7.62 27.92
C ASN A 250 1.83 -8.34 28.27
N HIS A 251 1.91 -9.58 28.77
CA HIS A 251 0.73 -10.40 29.08
C HIS A 251 0.26 -10.25 30.53
N PHE A 252 0.18 -9.00 31.01
CA PHE A 252 -0.25 -8.70 32.36
C PHE A 252 -1.78 -8.55 32.46
N LYS A 253 -2.35 -9.01 33.58
CA LYS A 253 -3.80 -8.93 33.84
C LYS A 253 -4.12 -8.80 35.32
N GLY A 254 -5.29 -8.26 35.66
CA GLY A 254 -5.80 -8.24 37.03
C GLY A 254 -5.65 -6.89 37.72
N GLN A 255 -5.35 -6.87 39.02
CA GLN A 255 -5.27 -5.63 39.81
C GLN A 255 -3.95 -4.88 39.59
N PHE A 256 -3.99 -3.56 39.78
CA PHE A 256 -2.80 -2.71 39.75
C PHE A 256 -1.81 -3.13 40.83
N PRO A 257 -0.54 -3.42 40.50
CA PRO A 257 0.43 -3.88 41.49
C PRO A 257 0.73 -2.84 42.58
N GLY A 258 0.58 -3.22 43.85
CA GLY A 258 0.77 -2.31 44.98
C GLY A 258 2.22 -1.84 45.20
N PHE A 259 3.21 -2.56 44.66
CA PHE A 259 4.64 -2.22 44.84
C PHE A 259 5.05 -0.90 44.16
N PHE A 260 4.25 -0.38 43.23
CA PHE A 260 4.48 0.94 42.63
C PHE A 260 4.49 2.08 43.67
N GLN A 261 3.83 1.88 44.82
CA GLN A 261 3.90 2.81 45.97
C GLN A 261 5.34 3.03 46.47
N ASN A 262 6.21 2.04 46.32
CA ASN A 262 7.60 2.11 46.78
C ASN A 262 8.54 2.77 45.76
N MET A 263 8.08 3.05 44.53
CA MET A 263 8.86 3.70 43.48
C MET A 263 8.74 5.23 43.56
N THR A 264 9.35 5.83 44.57
CA THR A 264 9.19 7.27 44.87
C THR A 264 9.88 8.22 43.87
N SER A 265 10.82 7.72 43.05
CA SER A 265 11.53 8.53 42.04
C SER A 265 10.88 8.49 40.66
N LEU A 266 9.77 7.77 40.47
CA LEU A 266 9.21 7.54 39.14
C LEU A 266 8.78 8.87 38.48
N GLU A 267 9.03 9.00 37.19
CA GLU A 267 8.68 10.16 36.37
C GLU A 267 7.85 9.76 35.13
N PHE A 268 8.03 8.54 34.64
CA PHE A 268 7.32 7.94 33.52
C PHE A 268 6.90 6.50 33.84
N LEU A 269 5.64 6.16 33.54
CA LEU A 269 5.11 4.80 33.61
C LEU A 269 4.29 4.45 32.37
N ASP A 270 4.65 3.35 31.69
CA ASP A 270 3.85 2.76 30.61
C ASP A 270 3.38 1.35 31.00
N LEU A 271 2.07 1.16 31.01
CA LEU A 271 1.40 -0.11 31.27
C LEU A 271 0.41 -0.44 30.15
N SER A 272 0.63 0.10 28.94
CA SER A 272 -0.26 -0.16 27.81
C SER A 272 -0.42 -1.68 27.58
N TYR A 273 -1.60 -2.14 27.18
CA TYR A 273 -1.95 -3.56 27.05
C TYR A 273 -2.11 -4.35 28.37
N PHE A 274 -1.98 -3.72 29.54
CA PHE A 274 -2.28 -4.36 30.82
C PHE A 274 -3.79 -4.50 31.00
N ASN A 275 -4.32 -5.73 31.03
CA ASN A 275 -5.76 -5.97 31.08
C ASN A 275 -6.34 -5.80 32.51
N PHE A 276 -6.99 -4.66 32.78
CA PHE A 276 -7.67 -4.40 34.06
C PHE A 276 -9.13 -4.88 34.11
N SER A 277 -9.74 -5.29 32.99
CA SER A 277 -11.16 -5.68 32.92
C SER A 277 -11.57 -6.82 33.86
N LEU A 278 -10.61 -7.67 34.25
CA LEU A 278 -10.83 -8.81 35.14
C LEU A 278 -10.85 -8.42 36.65
N SER A 279 -10.55 -7.16 36.99
CA SER A 279 -10.51 -6.69 38.37
C SER A 279 -11.91 -6.27 38.87
N ARG A 280 -12.59 -7.14 39.65
CA ARG A 280 -13.93 -6.86 40.21
C ARG A 280 -13.96 -5.77 41.31
N ASN A 281 -12.81 -5.36 41.84
CA ASN A 281 -12.69 -4.29 42.85
C ASN A 281 -11.57 -3.34 42.41
N SER A 282 -11.91 -2.19 41.82
CA SER A 282 -11.00 -1.10 41.45
C SER A 282 -10.63 -0.21 42.64
N THR A 283 -10.59 -0.73 43.86
CA THR A 283 -10.16 0.08 45.01
C THR A 283 -8.67 0.36 44.88
N ASN A 284 -8.35 1.65 44.63
CA ASN A 284 -7.03 2.28 44.65
C ASN A 284 -6.17 2.17 43.37
N PHE A 285 -6.77 2.27 42.17
CA PHE A 285 -6.00 2.38 40.91
C PHE A 285 -5.03 3.57 40.89
N LEU A 286 -5.43 4.71 41.48
CA LEU A 286 -4.64 5.96 41.41
C LEU A 286 -4.25 6.52 42.79
N SER A 287 -4.79 6.01 43.89
CA SER A 287 -4.41 6.48 45.25
C SER A 287 -3.08 5.91 45.74
N THR A 288 -2.48 4.97 45.00
CA THR A 288 -1.17 4.37 45.21
C THR A 288 -0.01 5.15 44.56
N ILE A 289 -0.29 6.25 43.85
CA ILE A 289 0.67 6.97 43.04
C ILE A 289 1.13 8.24 43.76
N HIS A 290 2.42 8.31 44.08
CA HIS A 290 2.98 9.44 44.83
C HIS A 290 3.61 10.53 43.95
N TYR A 291 4.20 10.19 42.79
CA TYR A 291 4.74 11.17 41.84
C TYR A 291 5.14 10.49 40.51
N PHE A 292 4.53 10.83 39.37
CA PHE A 292 5.13 10.74 38.02
C PHE A 292 4.30 11.57 37.02
N PRO A 293 4.89 12.54 36.28
CA PRO A 293 4.17 13.42 35.36
C PRO A 293 3.69 12.74 34.07
N GLN A 294 4.23 11.59 33.66
CA GLN A 294 3.81 10.92 32.43
C GLN A 294 3.31 9.49 32.67
N MET A 295 2.09 9.21 32.20
CA MET A 295 1.45 7.91 32.36
C MET A 295 0.78 7.46 31.06
N ARG A 296 1.01 6.19 30.68
CA ARG A 296 0.38 5.56 29.53
C ARG A 296 -0.35 4.28 29.93
N LEU A 297 -1.61 4.23 29.54
CA LEU A 297 -2.56 3.17 29.86
C LEU A 297 -3.42 2.86 28.61
N SER A 298 -2.77 2.82 27.45
CA SER A 298 -3.46 2.52 26.19
C SER A 298 -3.84 1.04 26.14
N ASP A 299 -5.03 0.73 25.63
CA ASP A 299 -5.51 -0.66 25.49
C ASP A 299 -5.47 -1.49 26.79
N CYS A 300 -5.93 -0.87 27.88
CA CYS A 300 -5.93 -1.50 29.20
C CYS A 300 -7.30 -2.07 29.60
N GLY A 301 -8.29 -1.99 28.71
CA GLY A 301 -9.68 -2.37 28.99
C GLY A 301 -10.38 -1.47 30.01
N LEU A 302 -9.93 -0.22 30.15
CA LEU A 302 -10.49 0.76 31.09
C LEU A 302 -11.88 1.23 30.62
N GLN A 303 -12.77 1.48 31.58
CA GLN A 303 -14.15 1.96 31.39
C GLN A 303 -14.43 3.13 32.33
N ASN A 304 -15.54 3.86 32.13
CA ASN A 304 -15.93 5.02 32.95
C ASN A 304 -15.90 4.78 34.47
N THR A 305 -16.27 3.58 34.93
CA THR A 305 -16.27 3.22 36.36
C THR A 305 -14.89 3.35 36.99
N HIS A 306 -13.83 3.07 36.22
CA HIS A 306 -12.43 3.19 36.65
C HIS A 306 -11.99 4.65 36.81
N LEU A 307 -12.67 5.58 36.14
CA LEU A 307 -12.40 7.02 36.20
C LEU A 307 -13.33 7.76 37.18
N SER A 308 -14.02 7.04 38.08
CA SER A 308 -14.92 7.68 39.05
C SER A 308 -14.18 8.26 40.27
N PRO A 309 -14.70 9.33 40.89
CA PRO A 309 -14.03 10.00 42.03
C PRO A 309 -13.75 9.08 43.22
N ASN A 310 -14.51 8.00 43.40
CA ASN A 310 -14.33 7.05 44.50
C ASN A 310 -13.04 6.21 44.37
N HIS A 311 -12.42 6.19 43.18
CA HIS A 311 -11.22 5.39 42.90
C HIS A 311 -9.96 6.25 42.66
N LEU A 312 -10.10 7.57 42.81
CA LEU A 312 -9.14 8.59 42.41
C LEU A 312 -8.84 9.55 43.57
N ASN A 313 -7.58 9.63 44.01
CA ASN A 313 -7.17 10.54 45.08
C ASN A 313 -6.91 11.96 44.52
N SER A 314 -7.31 13.00 45.26
CA SER A 314 -7.18 14.41 44.85
C SER A 314 -5.72 14.86 44.67
N THR A 315 -4.78 14.26 45.39
CA THR A 315 -3.33 14.50 45.23
C THR A 315 -2.79 13.96 43.90
N THR A 316 -3.19 12.75 43.48
CA THR A 316 -2.73 12.12 42.23
C THR A 316 -3.16 12.90 40.98
N ILE A 317 -4.39 13.44 41.01
CA ILE A 317 -5.00 14.26 39.96
C ILE A 317 -4.16 15.52 39.65
N SER A 318 -3.41 16.05 40.63
CA SER A 318 -2.70 17.32 40.51
C SER A 318 -1.28 17.24 39.93
N ILE A 319 -0.72 16.04 39.68
CA ILE A 319 0.71 15.88 39.31
C ILE A 319 0.90 15.46 37.85
N ILE A 320 -0.03 14.69 37.28
CA ILE A 320 0.10 14.16 35.92
C ILE A 320 0.02 15.30 34.89
N GLN A 321 1.01 15.35 34.00
CA GLN A 321 1.14 16.30 32.90
C GLN A 321 0.80 15.66 31.55
N HIS A 322 1.11 14.38 31.37
CA HIS A 322 0.91 13.65 30.14
C HIS A 322 0.17 12.34 30.42
N LEU A 323 -1.03 12.18 29.86
CA LEU A 323 -1.86 11.02 30.09
C LEU A 323 -2.34 10.43 28.76
N ASP A 324 -2.09 9.14 28.57
CA ASP A 324 -2.60 8.38 27.43
C ASP A 324 -3.57 7.30 27.90
N LEU A 325 -4.83 7.42 27.47
CA LEU A 325 -5.94 6.51 27.72
C LEU A 325 -6.53 5.98 26.40
N SER A 326 -5.76 6.00 25.32
CA SER A 326 -6.23 5.57 24.00
C SER A 326 -6.60 4.09 23.97
N TRP A 327 -7.38 3.66 22.98
CA TRP A 327 -7.77 2.25 22.79
C TRP A 327 -8.48 1.62 24.00
N ASN A 328 -9.24 2.39 24.78
CA ASN A 328 -9.98 1.88 25.92
C ASN A 328 -11.50 1.86 25.64
N LEU A 329 -12.29 1.49 26.65
CA LEU A 329 -13.74 1.38 26.60
C LEU A 329 -14.43 2.53 27.35
N ILE A 330 -13.86 3.73 27.31
CA ILE A 330 -14.43 4.94 27.94
C ILE A 330 -15.56 5.43 27.05
N GLU A 331 -16.79 5.50 27.57
CA GLU A 331 -17.99 5.77 26.77
C GLU A 331 -18.78 7.01 27.23
N GLY A 332 -19.61 7.57 26.36
CA GLY A 332 -20.56 8.59 26.76
C GLY A 332 -19.91 9.94 27.10
N ARG A 333 -20.10 10.41 28.35
CA ARG A 333 -19.69 11.75 28.76
C ARG A 333 -18.18 11.85 29.00
N PHE A 334 -17.60 12.99 28.63
CA PHE A 334 -16.21 13.30 28.94
C PHE A 334 -15.95 13.16 30.46
N PRO A 335 -14.95 12.36 30.90
CA PRO A 335 -14.77 12.07 32.32
C PRO A 335 -14.47 13.32 33.16
N PHE A 336 -15.34 13.64 34.12
CA PHE A 336 -15.24 14.86 34.96
C PHE A 336 -13.91 14.93 35.74
N VAL A 337 -13.36 13.78 36.14
CA VAL A 337 -12.11 13.72 36.89
C VAL A 337 -10.92 14.30 36.12
N LEU A 338 -10.91 14.16 34.78
CA LEU A 338 -9.83 14.67 33.92
C LEU A 338 -9.82 16.20 33.88
N ILE A 339 -10.99 16.84 34.05
CA ILE A 339 -11.12 18.30 34.11
C ILE A 339 -10.40 18.86 35.34
N ASN A 340 -10.44 18.13 36.46
CA ASN A 340 -9.82 18.55 37.71
C ASN A 340 -8.29 18.35 37.73
N MET A 341 -7.71 17.75 36.69
CA MET A 341 -6.27 17.53 36.57
C MET A 341 -5.57 18.82 36.14
N SER A 342 -5.33 19.72 37.10
CA SER A 342 -4.80 21.07 36.83
C SER A 342 -3.42 21.11 36.18
N SER A 343 -2.59 20.07 36.32
CA SER A 343 -1.25 20.01 35.71
C SER A 343 -1.22 19.41 34.31
N LEU A 344 -2.36 18.95 33.78
CA LEU A 344 -2.40 18.21 32.52
C LEU A 344 -2.09 19.10 31.31
N LEU A 345 -1.05 18.72 30.56
CA LEU A 345 -0.55 19.39 29.35
C LEU A 345 -0.89 18.61 28.08
N SER A 346 -0.90 17.27 28.11
CA SER A 346 -1.34 16.45 26.99
C SER A 346 -2.26 15.31 27.41
N LEU A 347 -3.31 15.09 26.62
CA LEU A 347 -4.29 14.05 26.85
C LEU A 347 -4.58 13.30 25.55
N TYR A 348 -4.39 11.98 25.57
CA TYR A 348 -4.73 11.10 24.45
C TYR A 348 -5.89 10.21 24.85
N LEU A 349 -6.96 10.25 24.06
CA LEU A 349 -8.23 9.54 24.27
C LEU A 349 -8.68 8.89 22.95
N ALA A 350 -7.76 8.66 22.01
CA ALA A 350 -8.07 8.09 20.72
C ALA A 350 -8.70 6.69 20.87
N SER A 351 -9.52 6.26 19.91
CA SER A 351 -10.13 4.92 19.87
C SER A 351 -10.87 4.56 21.16
N ASN A 352 -11.79 5.45 21.57
CA ASN A 352 -12.72 5.26 22.69
C ASN A 352 -14.17 5.45 22.18
N MET A 353 -15.16 5.55 23.08
CA MET A 353 -16.58 5.69 22.74
C MET A 353 -17.19 7.01 23.25
N LEU A 354 -16.39 8.08 23.34
CA LEU A 354 -16.85 9.39 23.81
C LEU A 354 -17.78 10.04 22.78
N ASN A 355 -18.85 10.67 23.24
CA ASN A 355 -19.87 11.28 22.36
C ASN A 355 -20.41 12.64 22.85
N SER A 356 -19.74 13.27 23.83
CA SER A 356 -20.21 14.52 24.45
C SER A 356 -19.16 15.62 24.40
N SER A 357 -19.61 16.87 24.34
CA SER A 357 -18.80 18.09 24.44
C SER A 357 -17.66 18.06 25.48
N VAL A 358 -16.44 18.35 25.03
CA VAL A 358 -15.19 18.44 25.81
C VAL A 358 -15.13 19.75 26.60
N PRO A 359 -15.08 19.70 27.94
CA PRO A 359 -14.98 20.90 28.78
C PRO A 359 -13.70 21.71 28.52
N ILE A 360 -13.71 23.01 28.82
CA ILE A 360 -12.52 23.85 28.69
C ILE A 360 -11.44 23.37 29.66
N MET A 361 -10.23 23.10 29.14
CA MET A 361 -9.08 22.62 29.91
C MET A 361 -7.94 23.63 29.76
N PRO A 362 -7.81 24.61 30.67
CA PRO A 362 -7.03 25.83 30.43
C PRO A 362 -5.52 25.60 30.26
N ASN A 363 -4.95 24.53 30.83
CA ASN A 363 -3.52 24.24 30.75
C ASN A 363 -3.18 23.21 29.65
N LEU A 364 -4.20 22.66 28.98
CA LEU A 364 -4.01 21.59 28.00
C LEU A 364 -3.45 22.17 26.69
N LEU A 365 -2.33 21.62 26.24
CA LEU A 365 -1.62 22.01 25.02
C LEU A 365 -1.84 21.02 23.87
N ARG A 366 -2.07 19.74 24.18
CA ARG A 366 -2.28 18.69 23.17
C ARG A 366 -3.46 17.80 23.53
N LEU A 367 -4.30 17.52 22.55
CA LEU A 367 -5.48 16.70 22.72
C LEU A 367 -5.70 15.81 21.50
N ASP A 368 -5.79 14.50 21.73
CA ASP A 368 -6.16 13.51 20.71
C ASP A 368 -7.49 12.85 21.10
N LEU A 369 -8.49 12.98 20.23
CA LEU A 369 -9.83 12.41 20.36
C LEU A 369 -10.19 11.61 19.10
N SER A 370 -9.20 11.15 18.35
CA SER A 370 -9.42 10.39 17.11
C SER A 370 -10.24 9.13 17.38
N GLU A 371 -10.98 8.63 16.38
CA GLU A 371 -11.77 7.39 16.48
C GLU A 371 -12.69 7.35 17.72
N ASN A 372 -13.50 8.40 17.90
CA ASN A 372 -14.55 8.45 18.91
C ASN A 372 -15.92 8.65 18.23
N ASN A 373 -16.96 8.88 19.03
CA ASN A 373 -18.36 8.99 18.59
C ASN A 373 -18.87 10.44 18.67
N PHE A 374 -18.01 11.45 18.47
CA PHE A 374 -18.43 12.85 18.49
C PHE A 374 -19.31 13.18 17.27
N GLU A 375 -20.47 13.78 17.50
CA GLU A 375 -21.42 14.11 16.42
C GLU A 375 -21.22 15.52 15.85
N HIS A 376 -20.60 16.44 16.59
CA HIS A 376 -20.37 17.83 16.17
C HIS A 376 -18.92 18.26 16.40
N ILE A 377 -18.35 19.04 15.47
CA ILE A 377 -16.97 19.53 15.60
C ILE A 377 -16.81 20.53 16.75
N GLU A 378 -17.89 21.24 17.12
CA GLU A 378 -17.90 22.12 18.28
C GLU A 378 -17.77 21.35 19.60
N ASP A 379 -18.14 20.07 19.62
CA ASP A 379 -18.06 19.23 20.81
C ASP A 379 -16.61 18.93 21.17
N VAL A 380 -15.69 18.84 20.22
CA VAL A 380 -14.25 18.63 20.51
C VAL A 380 -13.56 19.89 21.05
N GLY A 381 -14.29 21.01 21.15
CA GLY A 381 -13.80 22.23 21.77
C GLY A 381 -12.90 23.10 20.89
N ILE A 382 -12.86 22.85 19.57
CA ILE A 382 -12.00 23.54 18.60
C ILE A 382 -12.08 25.08 18.71
N TRP A 383 -13.26 25.63 19.01
CA TRP A 383 -13.44 27.09 19.08
C TRP A 383 -13.22 27.70 20.48
N ARG A 384 -13.24 26.89 21.55
CA ARG A 384 -13.22 27.35 22.96
C ARG A 384 -11.91 27.04 23.71
N GLN A 385 -11.07 26.16 23.20
CA GLN A 385 -9.80 25.76 23.82
C GLN A 385 -8.65 26.72 23.42
N CYS A 386 -8.60 27.90 24.04
CA CYS A 386 -7.69 28.99 23.65
C CYS A 386 -6.17 28.70 23.78
N HIS A 387 -5.76 27.70 24.56
CA HIS A 387 -4.34 27.39 24.81
C HIS A 387 -3.86 26.14 24.06
N LEU A 388 -4.79 25.45 23.39
CA LEU A 388 -4.53 24.20 22.74
C LEU A 388 -3.71 24.45 21.46
N LYS A 389 -2.55 23.81 21.38
CA LYS A 389 -1.62 23.93 20.25
C LYS A 389 -1.85 22.84 19.22
N GLU A 390 -2.16 21.62 19.68
CA GLU A 390 -2.33 20.46 18.82
C GLU A 390 -3.67 19.79 19.12
N LEU A 391 -4.47 19.59 18.07
CA LEU A 391 -5.74 18.88 18.14
C LEU A 391 -5.81 17.85 17.01
N THR A 392 -6.00 16.60 17.40
CA THR A 392 -6.22 15.47 16.48
C THR A 392 -7.58 14.87 16.78
N VAL A 393 -8.46 14.82 15.79
CA VAL A 393 -9.83 14.29 15.92
C VAL A 393 -10.23 13.44 14.72
N SER A 394 -9.25 12.78 14.12
CA SER A 394 -9.42 12.00 12.89
C SER A 394 -10.45 10.88 13.10
N ARG A 395 -11.10 10.42 12.03
CA ARG A 395 -12.05 9.29 12.06
C ARG A 395 -13.23 9.49 13.05
N ASN A 396 -13.75 10.71 13.17
CA ASN A 396 -14.97 11.02 13.90
C ASN A 396 -16.10 11.40 12.93
N TYR A 397 -17.20 10.67 12.90
CA TYR A 397 -18.28 10.91 11.92
C TYR A 397 -19.17 12.12 12.27
N PHE A 398 -18.70 13.34 12.04
CA PHE A 398 -19.48 14.54 12.34
C PHE A 398 -20.77 14.64 11.48
N ARG A 399 -21.92 14.78 12.13
CA ARG A 399 -23.25 14.80 11.49
C ARG A 399 -23.61 16.12 10.82
N ILE A 400 -22.90 17.21 11.10
CA ILE A 400 -23.19 18.54 10.57
C ILE A 400 -21.96 19.05 9.83
N GLU A 401 -22.16 19.84 8.78
CA GLU A 401 -21.07 20.51 8.08
C GLU A 401 -20.37 21.48 9.04
N MET A 402 -19.05 21.61 8.90
CA MET A 402 -18.30 22.59 9.68
C MET A 402 -18.63 23.99 9.19
N THR A 403 -19.51 24.69 9.91
CA THR A 403 -19.81 26.10 9.63
C THR A 403 -18.71 27.00 10.19
N ASP A 404 -18.49 28.16 9.56
CA ASP A 404 -17.61 29.18 10.12
C ASP A 404 -18.01 29.52 11.56
N SER A 405 -17.02 29.83 12.40
CA SER A 405 -17.23 30.14 13.81
C SER A 405 -18.42 31.11 13.98
N PRO A 406 -19.37 30.83 14.90
CA PRO A 406 -20.37 31.82 15.27
C PRO A 406 -19.68 33.13 15.61
N LYS A 407 -20.22 34.27 15.15
CA LYS A 407 -19.63 35.63 15.32
C LYS A 407 -19.37 36.06 16.78
N ASN A 408 -19.64 35.18 17.76
CA ASN A 408 -19.48 35.39 19.21
C ASN A 408 -18.51 34.41 19.89
N VAL A 409 -17.76 33.58 19.15
CA VAL A 409 -16.74 32.72 19.78
C VAL A 409 -15.38 33.42 19.79
N SER A 410 -14.68 33.30 20.92
CA SER A 410 -13.45 34.03 21.29
C SER A 410 -12.40 34.08 20.18
N GLU A 411 -11.90 35.28 19.88
CA GLU A 411 -10.78 35.56 18.96
C GLU A 411 -9.48 34.77 19.28
N CYS A 412 -9.42 34.08 20.43
CA CYS A 412 -8.25 33.36 20.91
C CYS A 412 -7.83 32.15 20.04
N SER A 413 -8.79 31.42 19.44
CA SER A 413 -8.50 30.22 18.64
C SER A 413 -7.81 30.55 17.31
N GLN A 414 -7.87 31.81 16.88
CA GLN A 414 -7.16 32.32 15.69
C GLN A 414 -5.63 32.33 15.89
N TYR A 415 -5.14 32.19 17.13
CA TYR A 415 -3.71 32.21 17.44
C TYR A 415 -3.25 30.99 18.25
N ALA A 416 -4.14 30.04 18.57
CA ALA A 416 -3.83 28.94 19.47
C ALA A 416 -3.11 27.77 18.75
N PHE A 417 -3.69 27.30 17.64
CA PHE A 417 -3.25 26.06 17.01
C PHE A 417 -1.97 26.19 16.19
N GLU A 418 -1.06 25.25 16.42
CA GLU A 418 0.12 24.98 15.62
C GLU A 418 -0.10 23.76 14.72
N ARG A 419 -0.85 22.74 15.14
CA ARG A 419 -1.20 21.57 14.30
C ARG A 419 -2.66 21.17 14.48
N LEU A 420 -3.32 20.86 13.38
CA LEU A 420 -4.72 20.46 13.35
C LEU A 420 -4.88 19.28 12.38
N ASN A 421 -5.34 18.14 12.88
CA ASN A 421 -5.69 16.97 12.08
C ASN A 421 -7.18 16.65 12.24
N LEU A 422 -7.92 16.73 11.14
CA LEU A 422 -9.35 16.44 11.04
C LEU A 422 -9.62 15.38 9.95
N ASP A 423 -8.67 14.47 9.70
CA ASP A 423 -8.77 13.47 8.63
C ASP A 423 -9.97 12.55 8.83
N GLN A 424 -10.68 12.19 7.76
CA GLN A 424 -11.80 11.23 7.80
C GLN A 424 -12.92 11.59 8.81
N SER A 425 -13.19 12.89 9.02
CA SER A 425 -14.16 13.38 10.01
C SER A 425 -15.22 14.38 9.48
N LEU A 426 -14.84 15.24 8.54
CA LEU A 426 -15.64 16.36 8.04
C LEU A 426 -16.46 16.02 6.78
N LYS A 427 -17.55 16.76 6.60
CA LYS A 427 -18.39 16.79 5.39
C LYS A 427 -18.84 18.21 5.06
N GLY A 428 -19.24 18.44 3.81
CA GLY A 428 -19.85 19.70 3.37
C GLY A 428 -18.90 20.62 2.64
N ALA A 429 -19.17 21.93 2.65
CA ALA A 429 -18.28 22.91 2.03
C ALA A 429 -16.97 23.08 2.81
N PHE A 430 -15.88 23.39 2.11
CA PHE A 430 -14.60 23.71 2.75
C PHE A 430 -14.74 24.92 3.71
N PRO A 431 -14.33 24.81 4.99
CA PRO A 431 -14.51 25.88 5.98
C PRO A 431 -13.53 27.04 5.72
N SER A 432 -14.06 28.13 5.15
CA SER A 432 -13.24 29.07 4.36
C SER A 432 -12.63 30.26 5.12
N ASP A 433 -13.35 30.86 6.08
CA ASP A 433 -12.91 32.09 6.74
C ASP A 433 -12.27 31.83 8.10
N SER A 434 -12.66 30.75 8.78
CA SER A 434 -12.20 30.45 10.13
C SER A 434 -10.79 29.84 10.14
N LEU A 435 -10.49 28.86 9.28
CA LEU A 435 -9.16 28.23 9.19
C LEU A 435 -8.09 29.20 8.67
N GLY A 436 -8.42 30.03 7.67
CA GLY A 436 -7.50 31.02 7.11
C GLY A 436 -7.08 32.13 8.08
N ARG A 437 -7.65 32.19 9.30
CA ARG A 437 -7.27 33.11 10.37
C ARG A 437 -6.30 32.50 11.39
N MET A 438 -6.07 31.18 11.37
CA MET A 438 -5.21 30.48 12.34
C MET A 438 -3.72 30.74 12.08
N ALA A 439 -3.24 31.94 12.40
CA ALA A 439 -1.96 32.46 11.92
C ALA A 439 -0.72 31.67 12.39
N ASN A 440 -0.84 30.90 13.47
CA ASN A 440 0.24 30.09 14.04
C ASN A 440 0.30 28.65 13.49
N LEU A 441 -0.62 28.28 12.59
CA LEU A 441 -0.73 26.93 12.06
C LEU A 441 0.50 26.57 11.22
N ARG A 442 1.10 25.43 11.56
CA ARG A 442 2.23 24.77 10.92
C ARG A 442 1.81 23.51 10.19
N GLY A 443 0.86 22.75 10.73
CA GLY A 443 0.33 21.55 10.07
C GLY A 443 -1.19 21.59 9.98
N LEU A 444 -1.72 21.36 8.78
CA LEU A 444 -3.16 21.20 8.53
C LEU A 444 -3.39 19.94 7.70
N SER A 445 -4.05 18.95 8.29
CA SER A 445 -4.49 17.74 7.60
C SER A 445 -6.01 17.62 7.61
N LEU A 446 -6.59 17.55 6.42
CA LEU A 446 -8.00 17.36 6.15
C LEU A 446 -8.21 16.18 5.17
N SER A 447 -7.32 15.20 5.17
CA SER A 447 -7.32 14.10 4.21
C SER A 447 -8.51 13.13 4.42
N GLY A 448 -8.99 12.51 3.35
CA GLY A 448 -10.01 11.46 3.43
C GLY A 448 -11.39 11.94 3.88
N ASN A 449 -11.69 13.23 3.71
CA ASN A 449 -12.95 13.84 4.10
C ASN A 449 -13.96 13.91 2.94
N ILE A 450 -15.20 14.33 3.23
CA ILE A 450 -16.24 14.56 2.21
C ILE A 450 -16.38 16.07 1.95
N LEU A 451 -15.26 16.79 1.84
CA LEU A 451 -15.29 18.24 1.59
C LEU A 451 -15.52 18.54 0.12
N THR A 452 -16.32 19.58 -0.14
CA THR A 452 -16.72 20.06 -1.46
C THR A 452 -16.44 21.55 -1.61
N GLY A 453 -16.53 22.07 -2.83
CA GLY A 453 -16.28 23.48 -3.13
C GLY A 453 -14.81 23.79 -3.40
N GLN A 454 -14.47 25.08 -3.49
CA GLN A 454 -13.13 25.54 -3.89
C GLN A 454 -12.17 25.66 -2.72
N ILE A 455 -10.89 25.41 -2.97
CA ILE A 455 -9.82 25.71 -2.01
C ILE A 455 -9.77 27.23 -1.75
N PRO A 456 -9.95 27.69 -0.50
CA PRO A 456 -9.99 29.12 -0.20
C PRO A 456 -8.65 29.82 -0.39
N LYS A 457 -8.66 30.99 -1.04
CA LYS A 457 -7.48 31.85 -1.19
C LYS A 457 -6.93 32.35 0.16
N SER A 458 -7.77 32.37 1.21
CA SER A 458 -7.45 32.80 2.57
C SER A 458 -6.37 31.94 3.23
N LEU A 459 -6.27 30.65 2.90
CA LEU A 459 -5.21 29.75 3.40
C LEU A 459 -3.80 30.25 3.03
N GLY A 460 -3.66 31.00 1.92
CA GLY A 460 -2.40 31.66 1.55
C GLY A 460 -1.92 32.75 2.52
N ARG A 461 -2.64 33.01 3.62
CA ARG A 461 -2.21 33.88 4.74
C ARG A 461 -1.33 33.15 5.76
N LEU A 462 -1.37 31.81 5.81
CA LEU A 462 -0.73 30.98 6.83
C LEU A 462 0.78 30.78 6.57
N ARG A 463 1.59 31.83 6.72
CA ARG A 463 3.02 31.80 6.31
C ARG A 463 3.91 30.83 7.10
N LEU A 464 3.46 30.37 8.26
CA LEU A 464 4.14 29.39 9.10
C LEU A 464 3.79 27.94 8.71
N LEU A 465 2.86 27.74 7.77
CA LEU A 465 2.42 26.41 7.35
C LEU A 465 3.57 25.65 6.68
N GLU A 466 3.88 24.49 7.25
CA GLU A 466 4.91 23.52 6.87
C GLU A 466 4.27 22.30 6.18
N GLU A 467 3.07 21.89 6.58
CA GLU A 467 2.36 20.75 6.03
C GLU A 467 0.92 21.14 5.69
N LEU A 468 0.50 20.88 4.46
CA LEU A 468 -0.87 21.03 4.00
C LEU A 468 -1.30 19.78 3.23
N ASP A 469 -2.18 18.98 3.84
CA ASP A 469 -2.78 17.82 3.23
C ASP A 469 -4.30 17.98 3.11
N LEU A 470 -4.77 18.07 1.86
CA LEU A 470 -6.19 18.15 1.49
C LEU A 470 -6.59 16.96 0.59
N SER A 471 -5.80 15.89 0.60
CA SER A 471 -5.99 14.74 -0.28
C SER A 471 -7.29 13.98 -0.03
N GLU A 472 -7.72 13.17 -0.99
CA GLU A 472 -8.88 12.28 -0.86
C GLU A 472 -10.16 13.00 -0.43
N ASN A 473 -10.54 14.05 -1.18
CA ASN A 473 -11.74 14.85 -0.96
C ASN A 473 -12.48 15.08 -2.29
N TYR A 474 -13.56 15.89 -2.28
CA TYR A 474 -14.33 16.27 -3.48
C TYR A 474 -14.15 17.76 -3.82
N LEU A 475 -12.99 18.33 -3.53
CA LEU A 475 -12.70 19.75 -3.78
C LEU A 475 -12.62 20.03 -5.28
N ASN A 476 -13.06 21.21 -5.70
CA ASN A 476 -13.09 21.64 -7.10
C ASN A 476 -12.45 23.03 -7.30
N GLY A 477 -12.45 23.51 -8.54
CA GLY A 477 -11.79 24.77 -8.89
C GLY A 477 -10.27 24.65 -8.94
N SER A 478 -9.58 25.78 -9.04
CA SER A 478 -8.12 25.83 -9.22
C SER A 478 -7.35 25.92 -7.91
N ILE A 479 -6.11 25.42 -7.91
CA ILE A 479 -5.14 25.68 -6.84
C ILE A 479 -4.91 27.22 -6.74
N PRO A 480 -5.09 27.84 -5.56
CA PRO A 480 -4.95 29.29 -5.41
C PRO A 480 -3.52 29.81 -5.65
N GLU A 481 -3.37 30.88 -6.44
CA GLU A 481 -2.07 31.55 -6.64
C GLU A 481 -1.45 32.05 -5.33
N SER A 482 -2.28 32.38 -4.33
CA SER A 482 -1.83 32.81 -3.00
C SER A 482 -1.00 31.78 -2.25
N PHE A 483 -1.02 30.50 -2.65
CA PHE A 483 -0.24 29.44 -2.02
C PHE A 483 1.26 29.62 -2.22
N GLY A 484 1.70 30.34 -3.25
CA GLY A 484 3.11 30.73 -3.40
C GLY A 484 3.66 31.63 -2.28
N ARG A 485 2.81 32.08 -1.33
CA ARG A 485 3.21 32.82 -0.13
C ARG A 485 3.56 31.93 1.06
N LEU A 486 3.28 30.63 0.98
CA LEU A 486 3.50 29.65 2.05
C LEU A 486 4.97 29.21 2.09
N VAL A 487 5.90 30.14 2.26
CA VAL A 487 7.35 29.90 2.11
C VAL A 487 7.96 28.88 3.08
N SER A 488 7.22 28.49 4.12
CA SER A 488 7.61 27.46 5.09
C SER A 488 7.20 26.05 4.66
N LEU A 489 6.36 25.92 3.63
CA LEU A 489 5.73 24.67 3.22
C LEU A 489 6.77 23.65 2.74
N GLN A 490 6.67 22.45 3.29
CA GLN A 490 7.52 21.29 3.05
C GLN A 490 6.72 20.18 2.35
N LEU A 491 5.49 19.95 2.80
CA LEU A 491 4.57 18.98 2.20
C LEU A 491 3.33 19.72 1.67
N PHE A 492 3.02 19.50 0.39
CA PHE A 492 1.79 19.97 -0.23
C PHE A 492 1.10 18.84 -0.97
N SER A 493 -0.02 18.37 -0.42
CA SER A 493 -0.87 17.35 -1.02
C SER A 493 -2.29 17.86 -1.24
N VAL A 494 -2.77 17.71 -2.47
CA VAL A 494 -4.18 17.92 -2.88
C VAL A 494 -4.66 16.76 -3.76
N SER A 495 -4.05 15.59 -3.58
CA SER A 495 -4.29 14.43 -4.45
C SER A 495 -5.71 13.88 -4.32
N SER A 496 -6.16 13.14 -5.34
CA SER A 496 -7.48 12.49 -5.36
C SER A 496 -8.62 13.47 -5.02
N ASN A 497 -8.73 14.53 -5.82
CA ASN A 497 -9.78 15.54 -5.74
C ASN A 497 -10.38 15.80 -7.14
N SER A 498 -11.30 16.76 -7.24
CA SER A 498 -11.90 17.22 -8.51
C SER A 498 -11.36 18.60 -8.96
N LEU A 499 -10.11 18.94 -8.61
CA LEU A 499 -9.51 20.22 -8.94
C LEU A 499 -9.30 20.36 -10.45
N ASN A 500 -9.43 21.58 -10.96
CA ASN A 500 -9.30 21.92 -12.38
C ASN A 500 -8.47 23.19 -12.59
N GLY A 501 -8.38 23.67 -13.83
CA GLY A 501 -7.55 24.83 -14.16
C GLY A 501 -6.05 24.53 -14.06
N THR A 502 -5.23 25.58 -14.00
CA THR A 502 -3.76 25.47 -14.09
C THR A 502 -3.09 25.37 -12.73
N VAL A 503 -1.97 24.65 -12.67
CA VAL A 503 -1.03 24.73 -11.55
C VAL A 503 -0.38 26.13 -11.53
N PRO A 504 -0.46 26.91 -10.43
CA PRO A 504 0.11 28.24 -10.40
C PRO A 504 1.64 28.23 -10.44
N VAL A 505 2.24 29.09 -11.27
CA VAL A 505 3.71 29.29 -11.31
C VAL A 505 4.28 29.75 -9.96
N SER A 506 3.45 30.36 -9.11
CA SER A 506 3.84 30.81 -7.78
C SER A 506 4.27 29.67 -6.85
N ILE A 507 3.90 28.41 -7.13
CA ILE A 507 4.42 27.23 -6.43
C ILE A 507 5.95 27.16 -6.55
N GLY A 508 6.53 27.61 -7.66
CA GLY A 508 7.98 27.64 -7.86
C GLY A 508 8.75 28.56 -6.91
N GLN A 509 8.06 29.30 -6.01
CA GLN A 509 8.66 30.12 -4.96
C GLN A 509 8.88 29.38 -3.62
N LEU A 510 8.35 28.16 -3.47
CA LEU A 510 8.34 27.43 -2.20
C LEU A 510 9.68 26.72 -1.93
N THR A 511 10.68 27.47 -1.48
CA THR A 511 12.08 26.98 -1.37
C THR A 511 12.29 25.80 -0.44
N LYS A 512 11.37 25.56 0.50
CA LYS A 512 11.43 24.44 1.45
C LYS A 512 10.61 23.22 1.02
N LEU A 513 9.89 23.30 -0.10
CA LEU A 513 9.01 22.23 -0.55
C LEU A 513 9.84 20.98 -0.88
N ARG A 514 9.48 19.88 -0.20
CA ARG A 514 10.06 18.55 -0.36
C ARG A 514 9.13 17.67 -1.18
N ASP A 515 7.84 17.72 -0.87
CA ASP A 515 6.85 16.81 -1.41
C ASP A 515 5.71 17.59 -2.07
N LEU A 516 5.53 17.35 -3.36
CA LEU A 516 4.45 17.92 -4.15
C LEU A 516 3.61 16.78 -4.72
N ASP A 517 2.40 16.63 -4.18
CA ASP A 517 1.42 15.66 -4.64
C ASP A 517 0.12 16.34 -5.12
N ILE A 518 -0.10 16.27 -6.43
CA ILE A 518 -1.31 16.74 -7.11
C ILE A 518 -1.97 15.61 -7.91
N TYR A 519 -1.68 14.35 -7.56
CA TYR A 519 -2.21 13.14 -8.19
C TYR A 519 -3.73 13.17 -8.36
N ASN A 520 -4.22 12.55 -9.44
CA ASN A 520 -5.63 12.20 -9.61
C ASN A 520 -6.58 13.40 -9.42
N ASN A 521 -6.45 14.36 -10.33
CA ASN A 521 -7.30 15.54 -10.42
C ASN A 521 -7.66 15.79 -11.91
N SER A 522 -8.32 16.91 -12.19
CA SER A 522 -8.62 17.38 -13.55
C SER A 522 -7.79 18.62 -13.94
N LEU A 523 -6.55 18.74 -13.42
CA LEU A 523 -5.68 19.87 -13.71
C LEU A 523 -5.25 19.89 -15.18
N GLU A 524 -5.13 21.08 -15.74
CA GLU A 524 -4.81 21.32 -17.14
C GLU A 524 -3.77 22.43 -17.32
N GLY A 525 -3.34 22.65 -18.55
CA GLY A 525 -2.35 23.68 -18.89
C GLY A 525 -0.93 23.14 -18.99
N VAL A 526 0.04 24.07 -18.96
CA VAL A 526 1.43 23.77 -19.30
C VAL A 526 2.34 23.97 -18.11
N ILE A 527 3.03 22.90 -17.70
CA ILE A 527 4.12 22.93 -16.73
C ILE A 527 5.42 23.28 -17.45
N THR A 528 6.06 24.34 -16.96
CA THR A 528 7.35 24.89 -17.42
C THR A 528 8.35 24.92 -16.28
N GLU A 529 9.62 25.22 -16.57
CA GLU A 529 10.71 25.35 -15.60
C GLU A 529 10.41 26.37 -14.50
N ALA A 530 9.56 27.37 -14.79
CA ALA A 530 9.17 28.40 -13.83
C ALA A 530 8.43 27.82 -12.60
N HIS A 531 7.68 26.73 -12.76
CA HIS A 531 6.98 26.04 -11.66
C HIS A 531 7.95 25.39 -10.66
N PHE A 532 9.21 25.24 -11.06
CA PHE A 532 10.24 24.49 -10.33
C PHE A 532 11.45 25.34 -9.95
N ALA A 533 11.44 26.64 -10.31
CA ALA A 533 12.64 27.46 -10.39
C ALA A 533 13.44 27.57 -9.07
N LYS A 534 12.78 27.56 -7.90
CA LYS A 534 13.44 27.66 -6.58
C LYS A 534 13.26 26.43 -5.69
N LEU A 535 12.76 25.31 -6.21
CA LEU A 535 12.42 24.13 -5.40
C LEU A 535 13.62 23.24 -5.09
N SER A 536 14.70 23.77 -4.52
CA SER A 536 15.95 23.01 -4.33
C SER A 536 15.86 21.83 -3.36
N MET A 537 14.83 21.77 -2.53
CA MET A 537 14.60 20.69 -1.56
C MET A 537 13.65 19.59 -2.06
N LEU A 538 13.12 19.70 -3.28
CA LEU A 538 12.12 18.77 -3.81
C LEU A 538 12.69 17.35 -3.96
N LYS A 539 12.02 16.37 -3.35
CA LYS A 539 12.37 14.95 -3.37
C LYS A 539 11.29 14.11 -4.03
N LEU A 540 10.03 14.45 -3.83
CA LEU A 540 8.88 13.74 -4.36
C LEU A 540 8.04 14.65 -5.26
N LEU A 541 7.81 14.17 -6.49
CA LEU A 541 6.97 14.86 -7.47
C LEU A 541 5.94 13.89 -8.03
N ILE A 542 4.69 14.03 -7.59
CA ILE A 542 3.57 13.21 -8.05
C ILE A 542 2.55 14.13 -8.71
N THR A 543 2.41 13.99 -10.02
CA THR A 543 1.44 14.78 -10.82
C THR A 543 0.54 13.89 -11.67
N SER A 544 0.59 12.57 -11.45
CA SER A 544 -0.03 11.59 -12.31
C SER A 544 -1.55 11.67 -12.33
N SER A 545 -2.16 11.03 -13.34
CA SER A 545 -3.61 11.03 -13.55
C SER A 545 -4.24 12.41 -13.80
N ASN A 546 -3.46 13.36 -14.35
CA ASN A 546 -3.94 14.65 -14.86
C ASN A 546 -3.80 14.72 -16.40
N SER A 547 -4.71 14.07 -17.12
CA SER A 547 -4.63 13.83 -18.58
C SER A 547 -4.48 15.07 -19.48
N LYS A 548 -4.85 16.26 -18.99
CA LYS A 548 -4.74 17.52 -19.72
C LYS A 548 -3.49 18.33 -19.37
N LEU A 549 -2.73 17.91 -18.37
CA LEU A 549 -1.51 18.58 -17.95
C LEU A 549 -0.38 18.28 -18.95
N THR A 550 0.30 19.31 -19.43
CA THR A 550 1.36 19.20 -20.43
C THR A 550 2.70 19.65 -19.87
N PHE A 551 3.69 18.77 -19.80
CA PHE A 551 5.06 19.11 -19.46
C PHE A 551 5.81 19.59 -20.70
N ASN A 552 6.11 20.89 -20.73
CA ASN A 552 6.89 21.54 -21.77
C ASN A 552 8.11 22.21 -21.17
N VAL A 553 9.15 21.42 -20.95
CA VAL A 553 10.45 21.89 -20.45
C VAL A 553 11.51 21.74 -21.53
N SER A 554 12.47 22.67 -21.52
CA SER A 554 13.64 22.66 -22.38
C SER A 554 14.48 21.41 -22.18
N ARG A 555 15.07 20.90 -23.26
CA ARG A 555 15.99 19.76 -23.22
C ARG A 555 17.30 20.06 -22.48
N GLU A 556 17.67 21.34 -22.39
CA GLU A 556 18.88 21.79 -21.69
C GLU A 556 18.62 22.13 -20.22
N TRP A 557 17.37 22.02 -19.76
CA TRP A 557 17.01 22.37 -18.39
C TRP A 557 17.69 21.44 -17.39
N LYS A 558 18.25 22.05 -16.34
CA LYS A 558 18.82 21.38 -15.18
C LYS A 558 18.02 21.81 -13.95
N PRO A 559 17.14 20.94 -13.41
CA PRO A 559 16.36 21.27 -12.23
C PRO A 559 17.27 21.49 -11.02
N PRO A 560 16.88 22.36 -10.06
CA PRO A 560 17.68 22.70 -8.88
C PRO A 560 17.64 21.62 -7.77
N PHE A 561 17.06 20.45 -8.03
CA PHE A 561 16.77 19.42 -7.03
C PHE A 561 17.20 18.01 -7.46
N GLN A 562 17.12 17.07 -6.51
CA GLN A 562 17.36 15.64 -6.70
C GLN A 562 16.16 14.84 -6.22
N LEU A 563 15.34 14.39 -7.17
CA LEU A 563 14.19 13.54 -6.90
C LEU A 563 14.63 12.14 -6.46
N ILE A 564 13.88 11.60 -5.51
CA ILE A 564 13.89 10.20 -5.11
C ILE A 564 12.78 9.47 -5.86
N TYR A 565 11.63 10.13 -5.99
CA TYR A 565 10.45 9.57 -6.63
C TYR A 565 9.78 10.58 -7.57
N ALA A 566 9.45 10.13 -8.79
CA ALA A 566 8.73 10.92 -9.77
C ALA A 566 7.62 10.09 -10.42
N ASP A 567 6.38 10.56 -10.36
CA ASP A 567 5.26 10.00 -11.09
C ASP A 567 4.55 11.08 -11.92
N LEU A 568 4.77 11.01 -13.23
CA LEU A 568 4.18 11.89 -14.23
C LEU A 568 3.23 11.12 -15.15
N SER A 569 2.78 9.94 -14.72
CA SER A 569 1.96 9.05 -15.54
C SER A 569 0.64 9.69 -15.94
N SER A 570 0.13 9.34 -17.11
CA SER A 570 -1.09 9.93 -17.69
C SER A 570 -1.04 11.46 -17.79
N SER A 571 0.14 12.07 -17.88
CA SER A 571 0.33 13.49 -18.25
C SER A 571 0.99 13.59 -19.62
N LYS A 572 0.78 14.68 -20.37
CA LYS A 572 1.39 14.83 -21.70
C LYS A 572 2.81 15.37 -21.60
N ILE A 573 3.82 14.57 -21.92
CA ILE A 573 5.20 15.03 -22.00
C ILE A 573 5.54 15.37 -23.45
N ILE A 574 5.84 16.65 -23.73
CA ILE A 574 6.27 17.06 -25.06
C ILE A 574 7.80 17.08 -25.15
N ASN A 575 8.33 16.79 -26.35
CA ASN A 575 9.77 16.70 -26.68
C ASN A 575 10.44 15.32 -26.48
N GLY A 576 9.68 14.24 -26.33
CA GLY A 576 10.21 12.86 -26.25
C GLY A 576 10.63 12.50 -24.82
N PHE A 577 11.61 11.60 -24.67
CA PHE A 577 12.07 11.16 -23.35
C PHE A 577 12.67 12.35 -22.55
N PRO A 578 12.25 12.61 -21.29
CA PRO A 578 12.65 13.80 -20.55
C PRO A 578 14.16 13.87 -20.31
N GLN A 579 14.84 14.86 -20.89
CA GLN A 579 16.30 14.97 -20.84
C GLN A 579 16.85 15.42 -19.48
N TRP A 580 16.05 16.18 -18.72
CA TRP A 580 16.41 16.66 -17.38
C TRP A 580 16.60 15.51 -16.37
N LEU A 581 16.02 14.33 -16.62
CA LEU A 581 16.21 13.13 -15.78
C LEU A 581 17.69 12.72 -15.71
N ARG A 582 18.51 13.07 -16.70
CA ARG A 582 19.96 12.81 -16.72
C ARG A 582 20.68 13.36 -15.47
N THR A 583 20.14 14.40 -14.83
CA THR A 583 20.75 14.98 -13.63
C THR A 583 20.24 14.38 -12.32
N GLN A 584 19.24 13.50 -12.34
CA GLN A 584 18.60 12.93 -11.15
C GLN A 584 19.33 11.66 -10.69
N LYS A 585 20.35 11.82 -9.84
CA LYS A 585 21.22 10.72 -9.40
C LYS A 585 20.66 9.95 -8.20
N LYS A 586 19.67 10.50 -7.50
CA LYS A 586 19.02 9.86 -6.34
C LYS A 586 17.71 9.15 -6.68
N LEU A 587 17.36 9.07 -7.97
CA LEU A 587 16.06 8.57 -8.41
C LEU A 587 15.94 7.06 -8.20
N LYS A 588 15.02 6.65 -7.32
CA LYS A 588 14.70 5.25 -7.03
C LYS A 588 13.39 4.80 -7.70
N GLY A 589 12.44 5.71 -7.90
CA GLY A 589 11.18 5.42 -8.59
C GLY A 589 10.87 6.42 -9.70
N LEU A 590 10.52 5.90 -10.88
CA LEU A 590 10.13 6.70 -12.04
C LEU A 590 8.93 6.06 -12.74
N ARG A 591 7.81 6.78 -12.74
CA ARG A 591 6.61 6.41 -13.49
C ARG A 591 6.31 7.46 -14.56
N LEU A 592 6.36 7.03 -15.81
CA LEU A 592 6.05 7.83 -17.00
C LEU A 592 5.04 7.08 -17.89
N SER A 593 4.19 6.25 -17.29
CA SER A 593 3.21 5.46 -18.02
C SER A 593 2.20 6.36 -18.73
N ASN A 594 1.74 6.00 -19.93
CA ASN A 594 0.70 6.75 -20.65
C ASN A 594 1.04 8.25 -20.84
N ALA A 595 2.33 8.58 -21.03
CA ALA A 595 2.81 9.97 -21.05
C ALA A 595 3.02 10.55 -22.45
N SER A 596 2.57 9.85 -23.50
CA SER A 596 2.75 10.21 -24.92
C SER A 596 4.21 10.31 -25.37
N ILE A 597 5.13 9.64 -24.68
CA ILE A 597 6.57 9.65 -24.99
C ILE A 597 6.82 8.86 -26.28
N THR A 598 7.69 9.39 -27.14
CA THR A 598 8.04 8.81 -28.45
C THR A 598 9.55 8.70 -28.63
N GLY A 599 9.99 7.81 -29.53
CA GLY A 599 11.39 7.64 -29.91
C GLY A 599 12.14 6.63 -29.04
N PRO A 600 13.45 6.43 -29.26
CA PRO A 600 14.23 5.46 -28.52
C PRO A 600 14.63 5.92 -27.12
N LEU A 601 14.95 4.96 -26.25
CA LEU A 601 15.57 5.23 -24.96
C LEU A 601 16.94 5.93 -25.18
N PRO A 602 17.22 7.06 -24.51
CA PRO A 602 18.48 7.78 -24.68
C PRO A 602 19.70 6.97 -24.21
N THR A 603 20.84 7.11 -24.88
CA THR A 603 22.07 6.36 -24.54
C THR A 603 22.65 6.69 -23.17
N TRP A 604 22.42 7.91 -22.67
CA TRP A 604 22.84 8.29 -21.31
C TRP A 604 22.03 7.60 -20.22
N PHE A 605 20.83 7.10 -20.53
CA PHE A 605 19.94 6.46 -19.55
C PHE A 605 20.59 5.20 -18.96
N ARG A 606 21.36 4.47 -19.76
CA ARG A 606 22.14 3.30 -19.31
C ARG A 606 23.17 3.62 -18.22
N LYS A 607 23.65 4.87 -18.16
CA LYS A 607 24.66 5.32 -17.19
C LYS A 607 24.06 5.85 -15.89
N MET A 608 22.73 5.94 -15.80
CA MET A 608 22.07 6.29 -14.55
C MET A 608 22.22 5.16 -13.53
N PRO A 609 22.17 5.48 -12.22
CA PRO A 609 21.94 4.47 -11.19
C PRO A 609 20.70 3.64 -11.51
N VAL A 610 20.71 2.40 -11.03
CA VAL A 610 19.58 1.47 -11.17
C VAL A 610 18.34 2.09 -10.50
N ILE A 611 17.23 2.15 -11.26
CA ILE A 611 15.94 2.66 -10.77
C ILE A 611 15.10 1.48 -10.34
N ASP A 612 14.73 1.40 -9.06
CA ASP A 612 14.02 0.26 -8.47
C ASP A 612 12.65 0.00 -9.10
N PHE A 613 11.85 1.05 -9.22
CA PHE A 613 10.55 1.00 -9.88
C PHE A 613 10.61 1.87 -11.14
N LEU A 614 10.66 1.22 -12.31
CA LEU A 614 10.67 1.92 -13.60
C LEU A 614 9.46 1.49 -14.43
N ASP A 615 8.53 2.42 -14.61
CA ASP A 615 7.35 2.23 -15.46
C ASP A 615 7.35 3.22 -16.62
N LEU A 616 7.53 2.69 -17.82
CA LEU A 616 7.47 3.41 -19.09
C LEU A 616 6.34 2.89 -19.99
N SER A 617 5.38 2.16 -19.42
CA SER A 617 4.32 1.48 -20.15
C SER A 617 3.37 2.43 -20.90
N HIS A 618 2.60 1.90 -21.85
CA HIS A 618 1.58 2.65 -22.60
C HIS A 618 2.12 3.91 -23.30
N ASN A 619 3.29 3.80 -23.93
CA ASN A 619 3.93 4.89 -24.67
C ASN A 619 4.17 4.48 -26.14
N LYS A 620 4.98 5.26 -26.84
CA LYS A 620 5.42 4.99 -28.22
C LYS A 620 6.95 4.92 -28.29
N LEU A 621 7.58 4.37 -27.24
CA LEU A 621 9.02 4.16 -27.20
C LEU A 621 9.42 3.07 -28.19
N SER A 622 10.52 3.25 -28.91
CA SER A 622 10.93 2.36 -30.01
C SER A 622 12.41 1.96 -29.94
N GLY A 623 12.86 1.06 -30.81
CA GLY A 623 14.26 0.64 -30.87
C GLY A 623 14.59 -0.43 -29.82
N PRO A 624 15.88 -0.61 -29.46
CA PRO A 624 16.29 -1.62 -28.50
C PRO A 624 16.10 -1.21 -27.04
N VAL A 625 15.92 -2.22 -26.18
CA VAL A 625 15.84 -2.10 -24.70
C VAL A 625 17.25 -1.99 -24.06
N THR A 626 18.31 -1.90 -24.86
CA THR A 626 19.72 -1.95 -24.41
C THR A 626 20.17 -0.75 -23.58
N ASN A 627 19.42 0.37 -23.61
CA ASN A 627 19.78 1.61 -22.93
C ASN A 627 19.18 1.75 -21.51
N LEU A 628 18.62 0.69 -20.94
CA LEU A 628 18.16 0.71 -19.55
C LEU A 628 19.32 0.79 -18.53
N PRO A 629 19.12 1.46 -17.38
CA PRO A 629 20.08 1.49 -16.28
C PRO A 629 20.12 0.14 -15.55
N ASN A 630 20.91 -0.79 -16.10
CA ASN A 630 21.07 -2.15 -15.57
C ASN A 630 22.40 -2.37 -14.82
N GLU A 631 23.26 -1.34 -14.72
CA GLU A 631 24.61 -1.44 -14.14
C GLU A 631 24.68 -0.65 -12.81
N GLY A 632 24.77 -1.35 -11.68
CA GLY A 632 24.93 -0.76 -10.35
C GLY A 632 24.80 -1.79 -9.23
N SER A 633 25.34 -1.51 -8.03
CA SER A 633 25.05 -2.32 -6.84
C SER A 633 23.58 -2.16 -6.50
N VAL A 634 22.87 -3.27 -6.45
CA VAL A 634 21.43 -3.23 -6.33
C VAL A 634 21.05 -3.23 -4.85
N ASP A 635 20.29 -2.21 -4.48
CA ASP A 635 19.78 -1.99 -3.14
C ASP A 635 18.67 -3.00 -2.83
N VAL A 636 18.99 -4.08 -2.11
CA VAL A 636 18.00 -5.08 -1.66
C VAL A 636 17.28 -4.61 -0.37
N SER A 637 17.62 -3.42 0.14
CA SER A 637 17.28 -2.94 1.49
C SER A 637 16.08 -1.97 1.53
N ASP A 638 15.74 -1.29 0.43
CA ASP A 638 14.54 -0.45 0.38
C ASP A 638 13.28 -1.30 0.20
N GLY A 639 12.64 -1.65 1.31
CA GLY A 639 11.36 -2.38 1.34
C GLY A 639 10.15 -1.58 0.84
N TYR A 640 10.31 -0.29 0.51
CA TYR A 640 9.19 0.60 0.16
C TYR A 640 8.70 0.45 -1.29
N TYR A 641 9.60 0.26 -2.25
CA TYR A 641 9.24 0.16 -3.67
C TYR A 641 9.45 -1.25 -4.21
N SER A 642 8.37 -1.85 -4.72
CA SER A 642 8.46 -3.09 -5.49
C SER A 642 9.48 -2.94 -6.62
N LYS A 643 10.47 -3.85 -6.70
CA LYS A 643 11.47 -3.84 -7.79
C LYS A 643 10.78 -4.27 -9.09
N ALA A 644 10.48 -3.32 -9.96
CA ALA A 644 9.64 -3.54 -11.12
C ALA A 644 10.18 -2.82 -12.36
N LEU A 645 10.16 -3.52 -13.50
CA LEU A 645 10.42 -2.97 -14.81
C LEU A 645 9.19 -3.22 -15.70
N LEU A 646 8.43 -2.16 -15.95
CA LEU A 646 7.17 -2.19 -16.70
C LEU A 646 7.35 -1.41 -18.01
N LEU A 647 7.42 -2.14 -19.12
CA LEU A 647 7.65 -1.60 -20.48
C LEU A 647 6.53 -1.95 -21.46
N GLN A 648 5.42 -2.50 -20.96
CA GLN A 648 4.33 -2.98 -21.80
C GLN A 648 3.68 -1.88 -22.64
N ASP A 649 3.06 -2.24 -23.76
CA ASP A 649 2.39 -1.31 -24.68
C ASP A 649 3.34 -0.22 -25.20
N ASN A 650 4.38 -0.66 -25.91
CA ASN A 650 5.37 0.19 -26.58
C ASN A 650 5.71 -0.37 -27.98
N LEU A 651 6.77 0.14 -28.62
CA LEU A 651 7.22 -0.24 -29.96
C LEU A 651 8.67 -0.78 -29.96
N PHE A 652 9.15 -1.35 -28.85
CA PHE A 652 10.48 -1.96 -28.78
C PHE A 652 10.56 -3.15 -29.73
N ASN A 653 11.61 -3.24 -30.56
CA ASN A 653 11.60 -4.11 -31.75
C ASN A 653 12.86 -4.98 -31.97
N GLU A 654 13.75 -5.05 -30.99
CA GLU A 654 14.93 -5.94 -31.01
C GLU A 654 14.80 -7.05 -29.96
N SER A 655 15.82 -7.89 -29.82
CA SER A 655 15.83 -8.96 -28.81
C SER A 655 15.96 -8.44 -27.39
N ILE A 656 15.46 -9.22 -26.42
CA ILE A 656 15.67 -8.96 -24.99
C ILE A 656 17.18 -9.00 -24.69
N PRO A 657 17.78 -7.90 -24.19
CA PRO A 657 19.24 -7.82 -24.04
C PRO A 657 19.74 -8.59 -22.82
N ILE A 658 20.86 -9.30 -22.94
CA ILE A 658 21.51 -10.05 -21.84
C ILE A 658 21.87 -9.14 -20.66
N SER A 659 22.09 -7.84 -20.90
CA SER A 659 22.34 -6.86 -19.83
C SER A 659 21.19 -6.76 -18.82
N LEU A 660 19.95 -7.10 -19.22
CA LEU A 660 18.80 -7.10 -18.32
C LEU A 660 18.97 -8.11 -17.18
N CYS A 661 19.65 -9.24 -17.44
CA CYS A 661 19.93 -10.26 -16.43
C CYS A 661 20.84 -9.78 -15.28
N ARG A 662 21.44 -8.58 -15.39
CA ARG A 662 22.17 -7.96 -14.27
C ARG A 662 21.25 -7.44 -13.17
N ARG A 663 19.95 -7.30 -13.44
CA ARG A 663 18.93 -6.87 -12.49
C ARG A 663 18.39 -8.02 -11.65
N ALA A 664 19.27 -8.65 -10.87
CA ALA A 664 18.93 -9.80 -10.01
C ALA A 664 17.91 -9.48 -8.89
N ASP A 665 17.55 -8.22 -8.72
CA ASP A 665 16.60 -7.74 -7.74
C ASP A 665 15.16 -7.64 -8.25
N LEU A 666 14.95 -7.65 -9.57
CA LEU A 666 13.62 -7.48 -10.14
C LEU A 666 12.69 -8.58 -9.64
N LYS A 667 11.53 -8.15 -9.15
CA LYS A 667 10.39 -9.00 -8.80
C LYS A 667 9.38 -9.07 -9.93
N TYR A 668 9.18 -7.96 -10.64
CA TYR A 668 8.19 -7.84 -11.70
C TYR A 668 8.86 -7.38 -13.00
N LEU A 669 8.72 -8.20 -14.04
CA LEU A 669 9.21 -7.87 -15.37
C LEU A 669 8.07 -8.02 -16.39
N ASP A 670 7.65 -6.89 -16.96
CA ASP A 670 6.63 -6.85 -18.00
C ASP A 670 7.16 -6.17 -19.27
N LEU A 671 7.28 -6.97 -20.34
CA LEU A 671 7.70 -6.56 -21.68
C LEU A 671 6.59 -6.78 -22.71
N SER A 672 5.35 -6.98 -22.26
CA SER A 672 4.23 -7.39 -23.11
C SER A 672 3.86 -6.34 -24.15
N ARG A 673 3.15 -6.73 -25.23
CA ARG A 673 2.61 -5.82 -26.25
C ARG A 673 3.68 -4.89 -26.83
N ASN A 674 4.74 -5.49 -27.30
CA ASN A 674 5.83 -4.83 -28.01
C ASN A 674 6.07 -5.54 -29.36
N ARG A 675 7.23 -5.33 -29.98
CA ARG A 675 7.66 -5.99 -31.22
C ARG A 675 8.96 -6.77 -31.01
N LEU A 676 9.22 -7.22 -29.78
CA LEU A 676 10.48 -7.88 -29.41
C LEU A 676 10.64 -9.19 -30.19
N THR A 677 11.86 -9.46 -30.65
CA THR A 677 12.18 -10.63 -31.50
C THR A 677 13.22 -11.54 -30.82
N GLY A 678 13.58 -12.66 -31.45
CA GLY A 678 14.62 -13.56 -30.95
C GLY A 678 14.12 -14.51 -29.85
N ARG A 679 15.03 -15.03 -29.04
CA ARG A 679 14.75 -16.03 -27.98
C ARG A 679 14.75 -15.39 -26.60
N ILE A 680 14.13 -16.08 -25.63
CA ILE A 680 14.25 -15.74 -24.21
C ILE A 680 15.72 -15.96 -23.75
N PRO A 681 16.40 -14.96 -23.15
CA PRO A 681 17.76 -15.13 -22.65
C PRO A 681 17.84 -16.14 -21.50
N GLU A 682 18.74 -17.12 -21.61
CA GLU A 682 18.92 -18.19 -20.61
C GLU A 682 19.25 -17.66 -19.21
N CYS A 683 19.90 -16.50 -19.13
CA CYS A 683 20.31 -15.87 -17.88
C CYS A 683 19.16 -15.34 -17.02
N LEU A 684 17.93 -15.24 -17.56
CA LEU A 684 16.77 -14.83 -16.76
C LEU A 684 16.46 -15.81 -15.62
N GLY A 685 16.85 -17.09 -15.78
CA GLY A 685 16.75 -18.07 -14.69
C GLY A 685 17.67 -17.80 -13.50
N ASN A 686 18.70 -16.96 -13.67
CA ASN A 686 19.61 -16.60 -12.57
C ASN A 686 19.09 -15.42 -11.73
N MET A 687 17.84 -14.98 -11.92
CA MET A 687 17.22 -13.88 -11.17
C MET A 687 16.40 -14.46 -9.99
N PRO A 688 16.94 -14.49 -8.76
CA PRO A 688 16.35 -15.27 -7.65
C PRO A 688 15.03 -14.69 -7.12
N ASN A 689 14.77 -13.40 -7.36
CA ASN A 689 13.63 -12.69 -6.78
C ASN A 689 12.44 -12.55 -7.75
N LEU A 690 12.53 -13.12 -8.96
CA LEU A 690 11.53 -12.88 -10.00
C LEU A 690 10.22 -13.62 -9.67
N VAL A 691 9.15 -12.85 -9.48
CA VAL A 691 7.80 -13.33 -9.15
C VAL A 691 6.89 -13.33 -10.38
N THR A 692 7.11 -12.39 -11.30
CA THR A 692 6.27 -12.23 -12.50
C THR A 692 7.13 -12.02 -13.74
N MET A 693 6.85 -12.81 -14.77
CA MET A 693 7.43 -12.71 -16.11
C MET A 693 6.32 -12.63 -17.15
N GLN A 694 6.15 -11.46 -17.77
CA GLN A 694 5.12 -11.21 -18.78
C GLN A 694 5.73 -10.72 -20.08
N PHE A 695 5.73 -11.58 -21.10
CA PHE A 695 6.29 -11.30 -22.43
C PHE A 695 5.24 -11.46 -23.54
N SER A 696 3.95 -11.35 -23.19
CA SER A 696 2.86 -11.65 -24.11
C SER A 696 2.79 -10.66 -25.28
N SER A 697 2.21 -11.08 -26.41
CA SER A 697 2.01 -10.22 -27.59
C SER A 697 3.31 -9.57 -28.09
N ASN A 698 4.28 -10.41 -28.48
CA ASN A 698 5.55 -10.03 -29.09
C ASN A 698 5.82 -10.90 -30.33
N GLN A 699 7.06 -10.89 -30.84
CA GLN A 699 7.54 -11.74 -31.94
C GLN A 699 8.66 -12.69 -31.47
N LEU A 700 8.62 -13.08 -30.19
CA LEU A 700 9.61 -13.99 -29.62
C LEU A 700 9.43 -15.40 -30.20
N SER A 701 10.52 -16.14 -30.36
CA SER A 701 10.55 -17.42 -31.06
C SER A 701 11.51 -18.41 -30.40
N GLY A 702 11.49 -19.67 -30.88
CA GLY A 702 12.30 -20.76 -30.35
C GLY A 702 11.54 -21.58 -29.30
N VAL A 703 12.27 -22.24 -28.40
CA VAL A 703 11.72 -23.04 -27.30
C VAL A 703 11.85 -22.29 -25.97
N ILE A 704 11.08 -22.68 -24.96
CA ILE A 704 11.28 -22.19 -23.59
C ILE A 704 12.57 -22.83 -23.03
N PRO A 705 13.63 -22.06 -22.69
CA PRO A 705 14.86 -22.63 -22.19
C PRO A 705 14.68 -23.20 -20.78
N SER A 706 15.12 -24.43 -20.54
CA SER A 706 15.05 -25.09 -19.22
C SER A 706 15.81 -24.32 -18.13
N SER A 707 16.87 -23.59 -18.51
CA SER A 707 17.65 -22.75 -17.59
C SER A 707 16.84 -21.62 -16.96
N VAL A 708 15.77 -21.16 -17.61
CA VAL A 708 14.89 -20.08 -17.12
C VAL A 708 13.90 -20.61 -16.06
N LEU A 709 13.90 -21.92 -15.81
CA LEU A 709 12.95 -22.62 -14.94
C LEU A 709 13.65 -23.33 -13.77
N PRO A 710 14.46 -22.61 -12.96
CA PRO A 710 15.19 -23.22 -11.85
C PRO A 710 14.24 -23.67 -10.74
N LYS A 711 14.66 -24.71 -10.01
CA LYS A 711 13.88 -25.30 -8.92
C LYS A 711 13.62 -24.38 -7.73
N SER A 712 14.44 -23.36 -7.54
CA SER A 712 14.30 -22.36 -6.47
C SER A 712 13.50 -21.12 -6.90
N SER A 713 12.78 -21.18 -8.02
CA SER A 713 12.06 -20.03 -8.57
C SER A 713 10.83 -19.68 -7.71
N MET A 714 10.62 -18.39 -7.47
CA MET A 714 9.41 -17.86 -6.82
C MET A 714 8.37 -17.36 -7.83
N LEU A 715 8.47 -17.82 -9.09
CA LEU A 715 7.63 -17.34 -10.17
C LEU A 715 6.17 -17.75 -9.95
N SER A 716 5.31 -16.76 -9.77
CA SER A 716 3.87 -16.91 -9.58
C SER A 716 3.07 -16.70 -10.88
N ARG A 717 3.61 -15.90 -11.81
CA ARG A 717 2.97 -15.62 -13.10
C ARG A 717 3.96 -15.75 -14.26
N LEU A 718 3.61 -16.58 -15.25
CA LEU A 718 4.32 -16.74 -16.51
C LEU A 718 3.35 -16.57 -17.69
N ASN A 719 3.48 -15.44 -18.39
CA ASN A 719 2.69 -15.12 -19.59
C ASN A 719 3.59 -15.01 -20.82
N LEU A 720 3.49 -15.97 -21.73
CA LEU A 720 4.23 -16.02 -23.00
C LEU A 720 3.30 -16.03 -24.22
N ASN A 721 2.01 -15.81 -24.02
CA ASN A 721 1.00 -15.94 -25.06
C ASN A 721 1.16 -14.94 -26.21
N ASN A 722 0.65 -15.27 -27.40
CA ASN A 722 0.71 -14.46 -28.62
C ASN A 722 2.16 -14.14 -29.01
N ASN A 723 2.90 -15.20 -29.35
CA ASN A 723 4.31 -15.17 -29.81
C ASN A 723 4.52 -16.25 -30.90
N HIS A 724 5.77 -16.58 -31.21
CA HIS A 724 6.18 -17.61 -32.17
C HIS A 724 6.97 -18.74 -31.49
N PHE A 725 6.66 -19.08 -30.24
CA PHE A 725 7.29 -20.20 -29.56
C PHE A 725 6.85 -21.54 -30.16
N THR A 726 7.74 -22.53 -30.11
CA THR A 726 7.56 -23.85 -30.75
C THR A 726 8.13 -24.96 -29.86
N GLY A 727 7.91 -26.22 -30.23
CA GLY A 727 8.41 -27.39 -29.52
C GLY A 727 7.49 -27.84 -28.39
N GLU A 728 7.96 -28.83 -27.62
CA GLU A 728 7.22 -29.37 -26.46
C GLU A 728 7.46 -28.55 -25.19
N LEU A 729 6.55 -28.68 -24.21
CA LEU A 729 6.73 -28.05 -22.90
C LEU A 729 7.86 -28.75 -22.11
N PRO A 730 8.89 -28.01 -21.66
CA PRO A 730 10.00 -28.60 -20.91
C PRO A 730 9.54 -29.11 -19.54
N ARG A 731 10.06 -30.26 -19.11
CA ARG A 731 9.71 -30.87 -17.81
C ARG A 731 10.05 -29.96 -16.63
N GLU A 732 11.07 -29.13 -16.78
CA GLU A 732 11.52 -28.16 -15.78
C GLU A 732 10.46 -27.10 -15.47
N LEU A 733 9.45 -26.89 -16.33
CA LEU A 733 8.32 -26.00 -15.99
C LEU A 733 7.56 -26.51 -14.76
N GLY A 734 7.52 -27.83 -14.56
CA GLY A 734 6.99 -28.47 -13.35
C GLY A 734 7.79 -28.18 -12.08
N ASN A 735 8.92 -27.47 -12.15
CA ASN A 735 9.64 -27.00 -10.96
C ASN A 735 9.02 -25.74 -10.33
N LEU A 736 8.13 -25.02 -11.05
CA LEU A 736 7.56 -23.75 -10.61
C LEU A 736 6.33 -23.95 -9.69
N GLN A 737 6.54 -24.49 -8.49
CA GLN A 737 5.44 -24.90 -7.60
C GLN A 737 4.58 -23.72 -7.08
N GLU A 738 5.12 -22.50 -7.10
CA GLU A 738 4.42 -21.27 -6.71
C GLU A 738 3.59 -20.64 -7.86
N LEU A 739 3.51 -21.31 -9.02
CA LEU A 739 2.85 -20.78 -10.19
C LEU A 739 1.32 -20.79 -10.04
N HIS A 740 0.73 -19.60 -10.07
CA HIS A 740 -0.71 -19.39 -10.03
C HIS A 740 -1.28 -19.16 -11.44
N ILE A 741 -0.51 -18.54 -12.32
CA ILE A 741 -0.96 -18.17 -13.68
C ILE A 741 0.06 -18.63 -14.71
N LEU A 742 -0.39 -19.48 -15.61
CA LEU A 742 0.36 -19.97 -16.75
C LEU A 742 -0.44 -19.73 -18.03
N ASP A 743 0.03 -18.79 -18.85
CA ASP A 743 -0.57 -18.49 -20.16
C ASP A 743 0.45 -18.65 -21.28
N LEU A 744 0.29 -19.70 -22.06
CA LEU A 744 1.13 -20.05 -23.22
C LEU A 744 0.32 -20.04 -24.54
N GLY A 745 -0.87 -19.45 -24.53
CA GLY A 745 -1.77 -19.44 -25.68
C GLY A 745 -1.21 -18.73 -26.92
N ASP A 746 -1.86 -18.88 -28.08
CA ASP A 746 -1.48 -18.25 -29.35
C ASP A 746 0.02 -18.41 -29.68
N ASN A 747 0.47 -19.66 -29.78
CA ASN A 747 1.85 -20.02 -30.11
C ASN A 747 1.85 -21.26 -31.04
N GLY A 748 3.04 -21.82 -31.30
CA GLY A 748 3.23 -23.06 -32.05
C GLY A 748 3.71 -24.23 -31.18
N PHE A 749 3.36 -24.28 -29.89
CA PHE A 749 3.73 -25.40 -29.02
C PHE A 749 3.05 -26.69 -29.48
N SER A 750 3.75 -27.82 -29.32
CA SER A 750 3.33 -29.14 -29.81
C SER A 750 3.55 -30.23 -28.78
N GLY A 751 3.17 -31.46 -29.11
CA GLY A 751 3.28 -32.62 -28.21
C GLY A 751 2.07 -32.74 -27.28
N ASN A 752 2.16 -33.61 -26.27
CA ASN A 752 1.06 -33.83 -25.35
C ASN A 752 1.09 -32.83 -24.18
N ILE A 753 -0.08 -32.50 -23.63
CA ILE A 753 -0.16 -31.80 -22.33
C ILE A 753 0.38 -32.75 -21.24
N PRO A 754 1.50 -32.42 -20.56
CA PRO A 754 2.13 -33.37 -19.65
C PRO A 754 1.38 -33.56 -18.33
N GLU A 755 1.40 -34.78 -17.77
CA GLU A 755 0.78 -35.10 -16.48
C GLU A 755 1.41 -34.30 -15.33
N TRP A 756 2.68 -33.91 -15.41
CA TRP A 756 3.35 -33.16 -14.33
C TRP A 756 2.73 -31.78 -14.06
N ILE A 757 1.90 -31.23 -14.96
CA ILE A 757 1.17 -29.98 -14.71
C ILE A 757 0.24 -30.14 -13.51
N GLY A 758 -0.55 -31.21 -13.49
CA GLY A 758 -1.43 -31.50 -12.36
C GLY A 758 -0.73 -32.19 -11.19
N GLU A 759 0.40 -32.87 -11.40
CA GLU A 759 1.15 -33.48 -10.31
C GLU A 759 1.98 -32.47 -9.51
N ASN A 760 2.54 -31.45 -10.18
CA ASN A 760 3.49 -30.52 -9.56
C ASN A 760 2.98 -29.08 -9.42
N LEU A 761 2.13 -28.57 -10.31
CA LEU A 761 1.70 -27.16 -10.32
C LEU A 761 0.36 -26.96 -9.62
N THR A 762 0.19 -27.49 -8.42
CA THR A 762 -1.13 -27.61 -7.74
C THR A 762 -1.78 -26.28 -7.37
N ASN A 763 -1.04 -25.18 -7.39
CA ASN A 763 -1.51 -23.82 -7.03
C ASN A 763 -2.08 -23.02 -8.22
N LEU A 764 -2.18 -23.64 -9.41
CA LEU A 764 -2.73 -22.96 -10.59
C LEU A 764 -4.17 -22.48 -10.40
N ILE A 765 -4.38 -21.21 -10.72
CA ILE A 765 -5.68 -20.52 -10.80
C ILE A 765 -6.07 -20.34 -12.26
N VAL A 766 -5.12 -19.96 -13.12
CA VAL A 766 -5.33 -19.77 -14.56
C VAL A 766 -4.36 -20.65 -15.33
N PHE A 767 -4.90 -21.53 -16.16
CA PHE A 767 -4.13 -22.38 -17.04
C PHE A 767 -4.66 -22.27 -18.48
N ARG A 768 -3.81 -21.75 -19.37
CA ARG A 768 -4.18 -21.43 -20.74
C ARG A 768 -3.14 -21.91 -21.75
N LEU A 769 -3.60 -22.73 -22.68
CA LEU A 769 -2.85 -23.27 -23.82
C LEU A 769 -3.56 -23.02 -25.16
N HIS A 770 -4.57 -22.14 -25.17
CA HIS A 770 -5.43 -21.92 -26.32
C HIS A 770 -4.66 -21.63 -27.61
N ASN A 771 -5.16 -22.07 -28.76
CA ASN A 771 -4.58 -21.77 -30.07
C ASN A 771 -3.09 -22.18 -30.18
N ASN A 772 -2.84 -23.48 -30.07
CA ASN A 772 -1.54 -24.13 -30.22
C ASN A 772 -1.69 -25.44 -31.04
N ASN A 773 -0.66 -26.28 -31.07
CA ASN A 773 -0.64 -27.55 -31.80
C ASN A 773 -0.54 -28.77 -30.84
N PHE A 774 -1.10 -28.69 -29.64
CA PHE A 774 -1.09 -29.79 -28.66
C PHE A 774 -1.93 -30.98 -29.12
N THR A 775 -1.45 -32.19 -28.84
CA THR A 775 -2.06 -33.48 -29.19
C THR A 775 -2.30 -34.34 -27.93
N GLY A 776 -2.79 -35.57 -28.12
CA GLY A 776 -3.04 -36.50 -27.01
C GLY A 776 -4.29 -36.12 -26.21
N SER A 777 -4.47 -36.73 -25.03
CA SER A 777 -5.63 -36.49 -24.18
C SER A 777 -5.41 -35.38 -23.16
N ILE A 778 -6.50 -34.77 -22.68
CA ILE A 778 -6.48 -33.93 -21.48
C ILE A 778 -6.04 -34.82 -20.29
N PRO A 779 -4.89 -34.52 -19.64
CA PRO A 779 -4.34 -35.36 -18.58
C PRO A 779 -5.25 -35.39 -17.36
N ARG A 780 -5.34 -36.57 -16.71
CA ARG A 780 -6.19 -36.73 -15.53
C ARG A 780 -5.61 -36.02 -14.31
N SER A 781 -4.30 -35.81 -14.26
CA SER A 781 -3.66 -35.10 -13.17
C SER A 781 -4.18 -33.67 -12.98
N LEU A 782 -4.71 -33.01 -14.03
CA LEU A 782 -5.29 -31.65 -13.93
C LEU A 782 -6.41 -31.55 -12.88
N CYS A 783 -7.04 -32.67 -12.56
CA CYS A 783 -8.04 -32.74 -11.50
C CYS A 783 -7.48 -32.45 -10.09
N ASN A 784 -6.14 -32.47 -9.92
CA ASN A 784 -5.48 -32.09 -8.67
C ASN A 784 -5.40 -30.58 -8.46
N ASN A 785 -5.58 -29.76 -9.51
CA ASN A 785 -5.50 -28.30 -9.45
C ASN A 785 -6.75 -27.69 -8.81
N SER A 786 -6.93 -27.90 -7.52
CA SER A 786 -8.16 -27.54 -6.80
C SER A 786 -8.49 -26.04 -6.84
N TYR A 787 -7.51 -25.17 -7.09
CA TYR A 787 -7.67 -23.72 -7.16
C TYR A 787 -8.03 -23.19 -8.55
N LEU A 788 -8.08 -24.07 -9.57
CA LEU A 788 -8.28 -23.65 -10.95
C LEU A 788 -9.64 -22.95 -11.12
N GLN A 789 -9.61 -21.78 -11.74
CA GLN A 789 -10.77 -20.96 -12.07
C GLN A 789 -10.94 -20.81 -13.58
N ILE A 790 -9.82 -20.77 -14.32
CA ILE A 790 -9.81 -20.67 -15.77
C ILE A 790 -9.00 -21.83 -16.35
N LEU A 791 -9.68 -22.66 -17.13
CA LEU A 791 -9.09 -23.73 -17.94
C LEU A 791 -9.39 -23.44 -19.40
N ASP A 792 -8.37 -23.10 -20.19
CA ASP A 792 -8.52 -22.85 -21.62
C ASP A 792 -7.50 -23.65 -22.41
N VAL A 793 -7.97 -24.71 -23.08
CA VAL A 793 -7.15 -25.53 -23.98
C VAL A 793 -7.77 -25.57 -25.39
N ALA A 794 -8.58 -24.55 -25.71
CA ALA A 794 -9.30 -24.47 -26.97
C ALA A 794 -8.36 -24.36 -28.17
N HIS A 795 -8.85 -24.65 -29.38
CA HIS A 795 -8.08 -24.52 -30.63
C HIS A 795 -6.74 -25.29 -30.58
N ASN A 796 -6.83 -26.59 -30.35
CA ASN A 796 -5.71 -27.53 -30.36
C ASN A 796 -6.13 -28.82 -31.09
N ASN A 797 -5.28 -29.84 -31.08
CA ASN A 797 -5.55 -31.15 -31.68
C ASN A 797 -5.79 -32.24 -30.61
N LEU A 798 -6.34 -31.88 -29.44
CA LEU A 798 -6.56 -32.80 -28.33
C LEU A 798 -7.61 -33.86 -28.68
N MET A 799 -7.40 -35.08 -28.20
CA MET A 799 -8.21 -36.26 -28.49
C MET A 799 -8.69 -36.95 -27.21
N GLY A 800 -9.54 -37.96 -27.35
CA GLY A 800 -10.03 -38.75 -26.21
C GLY A 800 -11.16 -38.06 -25.43
N PRO A 801 -11.61 -38.67 -24.32
CA PRO A 801 -12.73 -38.17 -23.54
C PRO A 801 -12.35 -37.06 -22.59
N ILE A 802 -13.32 -36.19 -22.26
CA ILE A 802 -13.19 -35.20 -21.19
C ILE A 802 -13.11 -35.95 -19.84
N PRO A 803 -12.08 -35.71 -19.00
CA PRO A 803 -11.96 -36.38 -17.71
C PRO A 803 -13.12 -36.02 -16.77
N HIS A 804 -13.87 -37.02 -16.31
CA HIS A 804 -15.00 -36.84 -15.37
C HIS A 804 -14.59 -36.13 -14.06
N CYS A 805 -13.33 -36.28 -13.63
CA CYS A 805 -12.84 -35.66 -12.41
C CYS A 805 -12.73 -34.13 -12.47
N LEU A 806 -12.78 -33.51 -13.67
CA LEU A 806 -12.80 -32.04 -13.80
C LEU A 806 -14.03 -31.42 -13.12
N GLY A 807 -15.12 -32.18 -12.94
CA GLY A 807 -16.28 -31.76 -12.18
C GLY A 807 -16.04 -31.58 -10.67
N LYS A 808 -14.82 -31.87 -10.17
CA LYS A 808 -14.42 -31.76 -8.75
C LYS A 808 -13.50 -30.57 -8.46
N LEU A 809 -13.27 -29.68 -9.43
CA LEU A 809 -12.39 -28.53 -9.25
C LEU A 809 -13.03 -27.51 -8.30
N ASN A 810 -12.55 -27.45 -7.06
CA ASN A 810 -13.13 -26.59 -6.00
C ASN A 810 -13.20 -25.11 -6.38
N GLY A 811 -12.20 -24.58 -7.10
CA GLY A 811 -12.17 -23.19 -7.58
C GLY A 811 -13.36 -22.85 -8.50
N MET A 812 -13.83 -23.82 -9.29
CA MET A 812 -15.00 -23.69 -10.17
C MET A 812 -16.33 -24.11 -9.51
N ILE A 813 -16.30 -24.66 -8.30
CA ILE A 813 -17.49 -25.02 -7.51
C ILE A 813 -17.88 -23.88 -6.55
N ASN A 814 -16.91 -23.40 -5.76
CA ASN A 814 -17.16 -22.49 -4.64
C ASN A 814 -17.05 -21.00 -5.02
N GLY A 815 -16.33 -20.67 -6.09
CA GLY A 815 -16.03 -19.27 -6.42
C GLY A 815 -15.05 -18.61 -5.45
N SER A 816 -14.79 -17.32 -5.67
CA SER A 816 -13.67 -16.51 -5.18
C SER A 816 -13.55 -16.34 -3.65
N SER A 817 -13.17 -17.38 -2.90
CA SER A 817 -12.72 -17.24 -1.49
C SER A 817 -11.20 -17.23 -1.31
N PHE A 818 -10.41 -17.46 -2.37
CA PHE A 818 -8.96 -17.71 -2.24
C PHE A 818 -8.06 -16.63 -2.88
N VAL A 819 -8.60 -15.65 -3.61
CA VAL A 819 -7.78 -14.59 -4.24
C VAL A 819 -7.55 -13.41 -3.29
N GLU A 820 -8.38 -13.23 -2.25
CA GLU A 820 -8.22 -12.12 -1.30
C GLU A 820 -7.04 -12.31 -0.32
N ASP A 821 -6.55 -13.54 -0.13
CA ASP A 821 -5.52 -13.88 0.87
C ASP A 821 -4.07 -13.80 0.31
N TYR A 822 -3.90 -13.86 -1.02
CA TYR A 822 -2.59 -13.72 -1.68
C TYR A 822 -2.38 -12.27 -2.11
N GLY A 823 -1.87 -11.46 -1.18
CA GLY A 823 -1.57 -10.04 -1.39
C GLY A 823 -0.70 -9.75 -2.63
N ASN A 824 -0.93 -8.58 -3.23
CA ASN A 824 -0.09 -7.91 -4.24
C ASN A 824 -0.06 -8.47 -5.68
N PHE A 825 -1.19 -8.88 -6.27
CA PHE A 825 -1.34 -8.93 -7.74
C PHE A 825 -1.53 -7.55 -8.41
N ASN A 826 -1.02 -6.46 -7.81
CA ASN A 826 -1.38 -5.08 -8.16
C ASN A 826 -0.79 -4.53 -9.49
N TYR A 827 -0.01 -5.30 -10.24
CA TYR A 827 0.61 -4.81 -11.49
C TYR A 827 0.31 -5.74 -12.66
N GLY A 828 -0.55 -5.28 -13.59
CA GLY A 828 -0.80 -5.94 -14.88
C GLY A 828 -1.87 -7.04 -14.86
N GLU A 829 -3.02 -6.78 -14.23
CA GLU A 829 -4.18 -7.69 -14.15
C GLU A 829 -4.92 -7.90 -15.49
N ASN A 830 -4.24 -7.92 -16.63
CA ASN A 830 -4.92 -8.06 -17.92
C ASN A 830 -4.94 -9.53 -18.37
N LEU A 831 -6.13 -10.09 -18.57
CA LEU A 831 -6.37 -11.43 -19.10
C LEU A 831 -7.37 -11.37 -20.26
N ILE A 832 -7.07 -12.02 -21.38
CA ILE A 832 -7.95 -12.00 -22.56
C ILE A 832 -8.72 -13.32 -22.64
N GLN A 833 -9.96 -13.42 -22.20
CA GLN A 833 -10.73 -14.67 -22.24
C GLN A 833 -11.87 -14.60 -23.26
N VAL A 834 -12.08 -15.69 -24.01
CA VAL A 834 -13.28 -15.82 -24.85
C VAL A 834 -14.49 -16.07 -23.97
N MET A 835 -15.45 -15.16 -24.01
CA MET A 835 -16.73 -15.24 -23.30
C MET A 835 -17.82 -14.66 -24.19
N LYS A 836 -19.01 -15.29 -24.20
CA LYS A 836 -20.16 -14.84 -25.00
C LYS A 836 -19.86 -14.71 -26.50
N GLY A 837 -19.02 -15.60 -27.04
CA GLY A 837 -18.63 -15.61 -28.45
C GLY A 837 -17.67 -14.48 -28.86
N ALA A 838 -17.08 -13.74 -27.92
CA ALA A 838 -16.11 -12.69 -28.19
C ALA A 838 -14.87 -12.79 -27.29
N SER A 839 -13.71 -12.37 -27.82
CA SER A 839 -12.49 -12.20 -27.02
C SER A 839 -12.64 -10.94 -26.16
N LEU A 840 -12.64 -11.11 -24.84
CA LEU A 840 -12.82 -10.02 -23.87
C LEU A 840 -11.56 -9.85 -23.03
N GLU A 841 -11.08 -8.61 -22.94
CA GLU A 841 -9.99 -8.25 -22.04
C GLU A 841 -10.55 -7.89 -20.66
N TYR A 842 -10.20 -8.71 -19.67
CA TYR A 842 -10.50 -8.50 -18.27
C TYR A 842 -9.30 -7.84 -17.61
N THR A 843 -9.52 -6.70 -16.98
CA THR A 843 -8.52 -6.01 -16.17
C THR A 843 -8.75 -6.37 -14.70
N THR A 844 -9.16 -5.42 -13.86
CA THR A 844 -9.39 -5.62 -12.42
C THR A 844 -10.51 -6.61 -12.05
N THR A 845 -11.23 -7.11 -13.06
CA THR A 845 -12.36 -8.04 -12.91
C THR A 845 -11.98 -9.49 -13.19
N PHE A 846 -10.75 -9.78 -13.65
CA PHE A 846 -10.37 -11.16 -14.02
C PHE A 846 -10.49 -12.15 -12.84
N LYS A 847 -10.29 -11.69 -11.60
CA LYS A 847 -10.44 -12.48 -10.36
C LYS A 847 -11.86 -13.03 -10.13
N TYR A 848 -12.84 -12.53 -10.87
CA TYR A 848 -14.23 -13.01 -10.84
C TYR A 848 -14.58 -13.87 -12.06
N VAL A 849 -13.65 -14.07 -12.99
CA VAL A 849 -13.88 -14.82 -14.22
C VAL A 849 -13.58 -16.30 -13.95
N ILE A 850 -14.62 -17.12 -14.07
CA ILE A 850 -14.53 -18.57 -13.90
C ILE A 850 -15.05 -19.20 -15.18
N SER A 851 -14.17 -19.83 -15.96
CA SER A 851 -14.50 -20.34 -17.29
C SER A 851 -13.76 -21.62 -17.65
N MET A 852 -14.43 -22.46 -18.42
CA MET A 852 -13.82 -23.65 -19.03
C MET A 852 -14.07 -23.63 -20.54
N ASP A 853 -12.99 -23.55 -21.31
CA ASP A 853 -13.01 -23.60 -22.77
C ASP A 853 -12.16 -24.78 -23.29
N LEU A 854 -12.86 -25.78 -23.83
CA LEU A 854 -12.28 -26.99 -24.45
C LEU A 854 -12.61 -27.05 -25.96
N SER A 855 -13.07 -25.94 -26.53
CA SER A 855 -13.62 -25.91 -27.88
C SER A 855 -12.57 -26.12 -28.98
N SER A 856 -13.04 -26.44 -30.19
CA SER A 856 -12.19 -26.56 -31.38
C SER A 856 -11.02 -27.53 -31.17
N ASN A 857 -11.35 -28.76 -30.78
CA ASN A 857 -10.44 -29.89 -30.58
C ASN A 857 -11.05 -31.15 -31.24
N ASN A 858 -10.43 -32.31 -31.04
CA ASN A 858 -10.91 -33.62 -31.52
C ASN A 858 -11.44 -34.49 -30.37
N LEU A 859 -12.05 -33.89 -29.33
CA LEU A 859 -12.54 -34.61 -28.15
C LEU A 859 -13.74 -35.48 -28.50
N VAL A 860 -13.80 -36.68 -27.92
CA VAL A 860 -14.81 -37.72 -28.22
C VAL A 860 -15.51 -38.21 -26.94
N GLY A 861 -16.60 -38.97 -27.10
CA GLY A 861 -17.38 -39.49 -25.97
C GLY A 861 -18.41 -38.51 -25.44
N GLU A 862 -19.04 -38.86 -24.32
CA GLU A 862 -20.14 -38.09 -23.75
C GLU A 862 -19.64 -36.91 -22.91
N ILE A 863 -20.49 -35.88 -22.73
CA ILE A 863 -20.25 -34.80 -21.77
C ILE A 863 -20.38 -35.38 -20.35
N PRO A 864 -19.32 -35.38 -19.51
CA PRO A 864 -19.40 -35.94 -18.17
C PRO A 864 -20.43 -35.21 -17.31
N VAL A 865 -21.31 -35.97 -16.66
CA VAL A 865 -22.36 -35.41 -15.77
C VAL A 865 -21.77 -34.64 -14.60
N GLU A 866 -20.57 -35.02 -14.15
CA GLU A 866 -19.85 -34.38 -13.06
C GLU A 866 -19.53 -32.91 -13.36
N LEU A 867 -19.31 -32.52 -14.62
CA LEU A 867 -19.08 -31.12 -15.00
C LEU A 867 -20.24 -30.20 -14.61
N MET A 868 -21.45 -30.74 -14.54
CA MET A 868 -22.65 -29.99 -14.13
C MET A 868 -22.64 -29.63 -12.64
N SER A 869 -21.65 -30.10 -11.88
CA SER A 869 -21.45 -29.76 -10.46
C SER A 869 -20.65 -28.47 -10.26
N LEU A 870 -20.07 -27.90 -11.33
CA LEU A 870 -19.28 -26.68 -11.29
C LEU A 870 -20.18 -25.44 -11.13
N SER A 871 -20.73 -25.26 -9.94
CA SER A 871 -21.79 -24.28 -9.65
C SER A 871 -21.36 -22.82 -9.74
N ALA A 872 -20.05 -22.52 -9.73
CA ALA A 872 -19.53 -21.16 -9.86
C ALA A 872 -19.10 -20.80 -11.30
N LEU A 873 -19.19 -21.73 -12.26
CA LEU A 873 -18.74 -21.52 -13.63
C LEU A 873 -19.61 -20.48 -14.35
N LEU A 874 -18.99 -19.44 -14.90
CA LEU A 874 -19.68 -18.38 -15.65
C LEU A 874 -19.80 -18.70 -17.13
N GLY A 875 -18.82 -19.39 -17.71
CA GLY A 875 -18.92 -19.84 -19.09
C GLY A 875 -18.30 -21.21 -19.36
N LEU A 876 -19.00 -21.97 -20.20
CA LEU A 876 -18.61 -23.31 -20.64
C LEU A 876 -18.69 -23.38 -22.17
N ASN A 877 -17.55 -23.69 -22.80
CA ASN A 877 -17.46 -23.83 -24.24
C ASN A 877 -16.85 -25.18 -24.60
N LEU A 878 -17.65 -26.05 -25.21
CA LEU A 878 -17.27 -27.37 -25.71
C LEU A 878 -17.45 -27.48 -27.22
N SER A 879 -17.68 -26.35 -27.91
CA SER A 879 -18.04 -26.32 -29.32
C SER A 879 -16.95 -26.90 -30.23
N ASN A 880 -17.33 -27.29 -31.45
CA ASN A 880 -16.44 -27.81 -32.49
C ASN A 880 -15.56 -28.97 -32.00
N ASN A 881 -16.21 -30.05 -31.56
CA ASN A 881 -15.57 -31.31 -31.14
C ASN A 881 -16.33 -32.50 -31.76
N HIS A 882 -16.07 -33.72 -31.26
CA HIS A 882 -16.77 -34.95 -31.67
C HIS A 882 -17.54 -35.58 -30.50
N LEU A 883 -18.06 -34.75 -29.59
CA LEU A 883 -18.80 -35.21 -28.42
C LEU A 883 -20.16 -35.79 -28.83
N ASN A 884 -20.56 -36.90 -28.21
CA ASN A 884 -21.79 -37.61 -28.49
C ASN A 884 -22.62 -37.82 -27.20
N GLY A 885 -23.66 -38.66 -27.27
CA GLY A 885 -24.60 -38.84 -26.15
C GLY A 885 -25.55 -37.65 -26.01
N SER A 886 -26.22 -37.56 -24.86
CA SER A 886 -27.18 -36.48 -24.56
C SER A 886 -26.57 -35.37 -23.72
N ILE A 887 -27.14 -34.17 -23.79
CA ILE A 887 -26.85 -33.10 -22.83
C ILE A 887 -27.33 -33.57 -21.44
N PRO A 888 -26.49 -33.56 -20.39
CA PRO A 888 -26.89 -34.05 -19.08
C PRO A 888 -28.06 -33.26 -18.46
N ASP A 889 -29.04 -33.98 -17.90
CA ASP A 889 -30.22 -33.38 -17.25
C ASP A 889 -29.87 -32.49 -16.05
N SER A 890 -28.70 -32.66 -15.45
CA SER A 890 -28.22 -31.85 -14.32
C SER A 890 -27.67 -30.48 -14.72
N ILE A 891 -27.67 -30.09 -16.01
CA ILE A 891 -27.18 -28.78 -16.49
C ILE A 891 -27.82 -27.59 -15.74
N GLY A 892 -29.07 -27.73 -15.29
CA GLY A 892 -29.76 -26.71 -14.48
C GLY A 892 -29.14 -26.42 -13.12
N ASN A 893 -28.17 -27.22 -12.65
CA ASN A 893 -27.43 -26.98 -11.41
C ASN A 893 -26.44 -25.81 -11.52
N MET A 894 -25.99 -25.47 -12.72
CA MET A 894 -24.99 -24.44 -12.98
C MET A 894 -25.61 -23.02 -12.99
N LYS A 895 -26.22 -22.63 -11.87
CA LYS A 895 -27.15 -21.49 -11.83
C LYS A 895 -26.55 -20.15 -12.26
N VAL A 896 -25.25 -19.92 -12.08
CA VAL A 896 -24.56 -18.65 -12.41
C VAL A 896 -24.05 -18.58 -13.86
N LEU A 897 -24.21 -19.67 -14.63
CA LEU A 897 -23.72 -19.78 -16.00
C LEU A 897 -24.39 -18.73 -16.88
N ASN A 898 -23.58 -17.93 -17.57
CA ASN A 898 -24.03 -16.85 -18.44
C ASN A 898 -23.67 -17.06 -19.92
N SER A 899 -22.72 -17.95 -20.23
CA SER A 899 -22.26 -18.26 -21.59
C SER A 899 -22.14 -19.77 -21.78
N LEU A 900 -22.90 -20.35 -22.71
CA LEU A 900 -22.88 -21.78 -23.01
C LEU A 900 -22.79 -22.04 -24.51
N ASP A 901 -21.77 -22.79 -24.95
CA ASP A 901 -21.61 -23.17 -26.36
C ASP A 901 -21.26 -24.66 -26.50
N PHE A 902 -22.19 -25.42 -27.07
CA PHE A 902 -22.03 -26.84 -27.42
C PHE A 902 -22.13 -27.08 -28.93
N SER A 903 -22.07 -26.02 -29.74
CA SER A 903 -22.28 -26.13 -31.17
C SER A 903 -21.23 -26.99 -31.89
N GLY A 904 -21.55 -27.53 -33.06
CA GLY A 904 -20.59 -28.28 -33.87
C GLY A 904 -20.11 -29.57 -33.21
N ASN A 905 -21.02 -30.38 -32.70
CA ASN A 905 -20.75 -31.68 -32.07
C ASN A 905 -21.69 -32.76 -32.64
N GLN A 906 -21.69 -33.96 -32.04
CA GLN A 906 -22.53 -35.10 -32.41
C GLN A 906 -23.56 -35.42 -31.31
N LEU A 907 -23.99 -34.41 -30.54
CA LEU A 907 -24.93 -34.58 -29.43
C LEU A 907 -26.31 -35.01 -29.95
N THR A 908 -26.98 -35.86 -29.19
CA THR A 908 -28.25 -36.52 -29.53
C THR A 908 -29.28 -36.36 -28.41
N GLY A 909 -30.53 -36.73 -28.68
CA GLY A 909 -31.60 -36.68 -27.68
C GLY A 909 -32.18 -35.28 -27.47
N PRO A 910 -33.08 -35.12 -26.48
CA PRO A 910 -33.75 -33.86 -26.20
C PRO A 910 -32.83 -32.86 -25.49
N ILE A 911 -33.12 -31.57 -25.66
CA ILE A 911 -32.58 -30.52 -24.80
C ILE A 911 -33.27 -30.65 -23.42
N PRO A 912 -32.53 -30.86 -22.32
CA PRO A 912 -33.13 -31.06 -21.00
C PRO A 912 -33.98 -29.87 -20.53
N PRO A 913 -35.18 -30.09 -19.96
CA PRO A 913 -35.99 -29.01 -19.40
C PRO A 913 -35.31 -28.19 -18.31
N SER A 914 -34.36 -28.80 -17.59
CA SER A 914 -33.57 -28.17 -16.53
C SER A 914 -32.70 -27.00 -17.03
N ILE A 915 -32.39 -26.91 -18.32
CA ILE A 915 -31.68 -25.76 -18.91
C ILE A 915 -32.47 -24.44 -18.70
N GLY A 916 -33.79 -24.52 -18.50
CA GLY A 916 -34.64 -23.39 -18.14
C GLY A 916 -34.34 -22.79 -16.77
N ALA A 917 -33.59 -23.47 -15.90
CA ALA A 917 -33.16 -22.97 -14.59
C ALA A 917 -31.96 -22.02 -14.65
N LEU A 918 -31.28 -21.91 -15.80
CA LEU A 918 -30.11 -21.06 -16.01
C LEU A 918 -30.52 -19.58 -16.18
N ASN A 919 -30.85 -18.92 -15.07
CA ASN A 919 -31.42 -17.57 -15.09
C ASN A 919 -30.46 -16.47 -15.55
N PHE A 920 -29.14 -16.69 -15.50
CA PHE A 920 -28.13 -15.71 -15.93
C PHE A 920 -27.65 -15.92 -17.38
N LEU A 921 -28.17 -16.94 -18.07
CA LEU A 921 -27.74 -17.32 -19.42
C LEU A 921 -28.05 -16.22 -20.44
N CYS A 922 -27.01 -15.59 -21.00
CA CYS A 922 -27.16 -14.51 -21.98
C CYS A 922 -26.58 -14.86 -23.36
N TYR A 923 -25.77 -15.91 -23.44
CA TYR A 923 -25.26 -16.47 -24.69
C TYR A 923 -25.47 -17.99 -24.67
N LEU A 924 -26.13 -18.52 -25.71
CA LEU A 924 -26.38 -19.94 -25.91
C LEU A 924 -26.15 -20.28 -27.37
N ASN A 925 -25.44 -21.37 -27.65
CA ASN A 925 -25.34 -21.92 -28.99
C ASN A 925 -25.32 -23.45 -28.93
N LEU A 926 -26.30 -24.08 -29.57
CA LEU A 926 -26.49 -25.53 -29.67
C LEU A 926 -26.54 -26.00 -31.13
N SER A 927 -26.12 -25.15 -32.06
CA SER A 927 -26.23 -25.40 -33.49
C SER A 927 -25.35 -26.57 -33.94
N HIS A 928 -25.64 -27.13 -35.10
CA HIS A 928 -24.86 -28.18 -35.74
C HIS A 928 -24.60 -29.39 -34.82
N ASN A 929 -25.69 -29.95 -34.31
CA ASN A 929 -25.73 -31.21 -33.56
C ASN A 929 -26.83 -32.12 -34.14
N ASN A 930 -27.14 -33.23 -33.45
CA ASN A 930 -28.19 -34.17 -33.81
C ASN A 930 -29.29 -34.23 -32.71
N LEU A 931 -29.59 -33.08 -32.10
CA LEU A 931 -30.60 -32.92 -31.06
C LEU A 931 -32.02 -33.04 -31.63
N SER A 932 -32.96 -33.51 -30.80
CA SER A 932 -34.34 -33.80 -31.20
C SER A 932 -35.38 -33.34 -30.19
N GLY A 933 -36.65 -33.32 -30.59
CA GLY A 933 -37.75 -33.00 -29.69
C GLY A 933 -38.02 -31.51 -29.52
N ARG A 934 -38.84 -31.18 -28.51
CA ARG A 934 -39.33 -29.80 -28.30
C ARG A 934 -38.30 -28.97 -27.54
N ILE A 935 -38.03 -27.75 -28.02
CA ILE A 935 -37.21 -26.76 -27.30
C ILE A 935 -37.88 -26.42 -25.96
N PRO A 936 -37.21 -26.60 -24.81
CA PRO A 936 -37.75 -26.25 -23.50
C PRO A 936 -38.02 -24.76 -23.33
N THR A 937 -38.97 -24.44 -22.44
CA THR A 937 -39.28 -23.07 -22.06
C THR A 937 -38.72 -22.75 -20.68
N GLY A 938 -38.16 -21.56 -20.51
CA GLY A 938 -37.74 -20.99 -19.23
C GLY A 938 -37.66 -19.47 -19.33
N ASN A 939 -37.70 -18.77 -18.19
CA ASN A 939 -37.77 -17.30 -18.16
C ASN A 939 -36.66 -16.67 -19.01
N GLN A 940 -35.41 -17.10 -18.81
CA GLN A 940 -34.27 -16.56 -19.53
C GLN A 940 -34.17 -17.08 -20.98
N LEU A 941 -34.48 -18.36 -21.23
CA LEU A 941 -34.46 -18.97 -22.58
C LEU A 941 -35.40 -18.28 -23.56
N GLN A 942 -36.56 -17.79 -23.09
CA GLN A 942 -37.52 -17.08 -23.94
C GLN A 942 -37.03 -15.72 -24.42
N THR A 943 -35.97 -15.17 -23.81
CA THR A 943 -35.31 -13.95 -24.30
C THR A 943 -34.34 -14.22 -25.45
N LEU A 944 -33.86 -15.46 -25.59
CA LEU A 944 -32.94 -15.92 -26.64
C LEU A 944 -33.72 -16.33 -27.89
N THR A 945 -34.19 -15.32 -28.63
CA THR A 945 -35.10 -15.49 -29.77
C THR A 945 -34.42 -15.79 -31.10
N ASP A 946 -33.08 -15.80 -31.14
CA ASP A 946 -32.33 -16.05 -32.37
C ASP A 946 -32.42 -17.53 -32.79
N PRO A 947 -33.03 -17.87 -33.95
CA PRO A 947 -33.10 -19.24 -34.44
C PRO A 947 -31.75 -19.86 -34.77
N SER A 948 -30.71 -19.04 -34.99
CA SER A 948 -29.34 -19.50 -35.31
C SER A 948 -28.76 -20.40 -34.21
N ILE A 949 -29.19 -20.19 -32.96
CA ILE A 949 -28.81 -20.97 -31.78
C ILE A 949 -29.03 -22.48 -31.98
N TYR A 950 -30.06 -22.86 -32.75
CA TYR A 950 -30.49 -24.25 -32.89
C TYR A 950 -30.29 -24.81 -34.32
N VAL A 951 -29.74 -24.02 -35.25
CA VAL A 951 -29.62 -24.41 -36.66
C VAL A 951 -28.82 -25.70 -36.82
N GLY A 952 -29.13 -26.52 -37.83
CA GLY A 952 -28.42 -27.77 -38.09
C GLY A 952 -28.94 -28.99 -37.32
N ASN A 953 -29.82 -28.82 -36.33
CA ASN A 953 -30.52 -29.90 -35.63
C ASN A 953 -31.84 -30.24 -36.34
N ARG A 954 -31.89 -31.32 -37.12
CA ARG A 954 -33.04 -31.60 -37.99
C ARG A 954 -34.34 -31.90 -37.23
N ASP A 955 -34.24 -32.53 -36.07
CA ASP A 955 -35.38 -33.07 -35.33
C ASP A 955 -35.86 -32.19 -34.17
N LEU A 956 -35.28 -31.00 -34.00
CA LEU A 956 -35.78 -29.98 -33.07
C LEU A 956 -37.03 -29.28 -33.61
N CYS A 957 -37.96 -28.93 -32.72
CA CYS A 957 -39.18 -28.18 -33.03
C CYS A 957 -39.62 -27.29 -31.86
N GLY A 958 -40.48 -26.30 -32.13
CA GLY A 958 -40.94 -25.31 -31.14
C GLY A 958 -40.18 -23.98 -31.22
N ALA A 959 -40.74 -22.93 -30.63
CA ALA A 959 -40.15 -21.59 -30.66
C ALA A 959 -38.73 -21.58 -30.07
N PRO A 960 -37.76 -20.84 -30.65
CA PRO A 960 -37.92 -19.85 -31.72
C PRO A 960 -37.87 -20.42 -33.16
N LEU A 961 -37.79 -21.74 -33.35
CA LEU A 961 -37.79 -22.32 -34.69
C LEU A 961 -39.18 -22.22 -35.35
N PRO A 962 -39.25 -22.04 -36.68
CA PRO A 962 -40.52 -22.02 -37.42
C PRO A 962 -41.20 -23.40 -37.50
N LYS A 963 -40.49 -24.48 -37.12
CA LYS A 963 -40.99 -25.86 -37.17
C LYS A 963 -41.87 -26.15 -35.94
N ASN A 964 -43.17 -26.35 -36.15
CA ASN A 964 -44.13 -26.73 -35.10
C ASN A 964 -44.04 -28.23 -34.76
N CYS A 965 -44.12 -28.58 -33.48
CA CYS A 965 -44.20 -29.97 -33.04
C CYS A 965 -45.64 -30.50 -33.23
N SER A 966 -45.86 -31.46 -34.13
CA SER A 966 -47.17 -32.11 -34.34
C SER A 966 -47.32 -33.34 -33.42
N ASN A 967 -48.29 -33.32 -32.51
CA ASN A 967 -48.61 -34.49 -31.67
C ASN A 967 -49.58 -35.42 -32.43
N ASN A 968 -49.19 -36.68 -32.64
CA ASN A 968 -50.12 -37.79 -32.79
C ASN A 968 -50.37 -38.38 -31.40
N GLU A 969 -51.58 -38.21 -30.86
CA GLU A 969 -52.34 -39.24 -30.13
C GLU A 969 -53.71 -38.68 -29.69
N ASP A 970 -54.74 -39.30 -30.27
CA ASP A 970 -56.15 -39.49 -29.89
C ASP A 970 -57.06 -38.33 -29.46
N GLN A 971 -58.02 -38.07 -30.36
CA GLN A 971 -59.34 -37.55 -30.06
C GLN A 971 -60.22 -38.65 -29.45
N THR A 972 -60.65 -38.50 -28.19
CA THR A 972 -62.02 -38.83 -27.78
C THR A 972 -62.53 -37.82 -26.74
N THR A 973 -63.61 -37.13 -27.13
CA THR A 973 -64.61 -36.36 -26.35
C THR A 973 -64.63 -36.62 -24.83
N MET A 974 -64.49 -35.64 -23.92
CA MET A 974 -65.42 -34.52 -23.66
C MET A 974 -64.72 -33.36 -22.92
N HIS A 975 -64.84 -32.12 -23.43
CA HIS A 975 -65.23 -30.91 -22.65
C HIS A 975 -65.21 -29.69 -23.57
N LYS A 976 -66.32 -29.46 -24.28
CA LYS A 976 -66.49 -28.32 -25.19
C LYS A 976 -66.95 -27.02 -24.50
N ASN A 977 -67.05 -26.96 -23.16
CA ASN A 977 -67.61 -25.78 -22.47
C ASN A 977 -66.67 -25.08 -21.46
N ARG A 978 -65.34 -25.17 -21.59
CA ARG A 978 -64.41 -24.48 -20.66
C ARG A 978 -63.37 -23.52 -21.29
N LYS A 979 -63.29 -23.44 -22.62
CA LYS A 979 -62.29 -22.60 -23.32
C LYS A 979 -62.73 -21.16 -23.58
N GLU A 980 -64.03 -20.87 -23.63
CA GLU A 980 -64.50 -19.47 -23.74
C GLU A 980 -64.50 -18.72 -22.40
N ALA A 981 -64.60 -19.42 -21.26
CA ALA A 981 -64.48 -18.81 -19.94
C ALA A 981 -63.03 -18.44 -19.59
N LYS A 982 -62.05 -19.32 -19.87
CA LYS A 982 -60.63 -19.10 -19.52
C LYS A 982 -59.92 -18.06 -20.39
N HIS A 983 -60.32 -17.89 -21.65
CA HIS A 983 -59.72 -16.84 -22.48
C HIS A 983 -60.21 -15.46 -22.06
N LYS A 984 -61.50 -15.34 -21.66
CA LYS A 984 -62.04 -14.11 -21.08
C LYS A 984 -61.43 -13.83 -19.71
N GLU A 985 -61.22 -14.85 -18.88
CA GLU A 985 -60.57 -14.72 -17.56
C GLU A 985 -59.10 -14.31 -17.66
N SER A 986 -58.33 -14.88 -18.60
CA SER A 986 -56.94 -14.47 -18.87
C SER A 986 -56.84 -13.09 -19.50
N LEU A 987 -57.77 -12.71 -20.39
CA LEU A 987 -57.83 -11.36 -20.93
C LEU A 987 -58.21 -10.33 -19.86
N ILE A 988 -59.13 -10.67 -18.95
CA ILE A 988 -59.53 -9.83 -17.81
C ILE A 988 -58.38 -9.71 -16.80
N ILE A 989 -57.67 -10.79 -16.47
CA ILE A 989 -56.50 -10.74 -15.56
C ILE A 989 -55.36 -9.94 -16.18
N THR A 990 -55.13 -10.07 -17.49
CA THR A 990 -54.11 -9.27 -18.21
C THR A 990 -54.52 -7.80 -18.26
N LEU A 991 -55.80 -7.50 -18.53
CA LEU A 991 -56.35 -6.14 -18.47
C LEU A 991 -56.28 -5.56 -17.06
N LEU A 992 -56.60 -6.32 -16.01
CA LEU A 992 -56.47 -5.89 -14.61
C LEU A 992 -55.02 -5.64 -14.24
N PHE A 993 -54.09 -6.50 -14.66
CA PHE A 993 -52.65 -6.29 -14.45
C PHE A 993 -52.14 -5.03 -15.15
N TYR A 994 -52.57 -4.77 -16.40
CA TYR A 994 -52.25 -3.51 -17.07
C TYR A 994 -52.94 -2.31 -16.44
N MET A 995 -54.17 -2.44 -15.94
CA MET A 995 -54.86 -1.36 -15.20
C MET A 995 -54.22 -1.11 -13.83
N ASP A 996 -53.62 -2.11 -13.19
CA ASP A 996 -52.85 -1.99 -11.94
C ASP A 996 -51.49 -1.34 -12.20
N ILE A 997 -50.78 -1.71 -13.27
CA ILE A 997 -49.56 -1.02 -13.68
C ILE A 997 -49.87 0.43 -14.08
N MET A 998 -50.94 0.66 -14.84
CA MET A 998 -51.33 2.01 -15.27
C MET A 998 -51.82 2.85 -14.10
N SER A 999 -52.54 2.27 -13.13
CA SER A 999 -52.97 2.97 -11.91
C SER A 999 -51.82 3.22 -10.95
N GLY A 1000 -50.88 2.28 -10.81
CA GLY A 1000 -49.63 2.43 -10.04
C GLY A 1000 -48.68 3.45 -10.67
N PHE A 1001 -48.55 3.45 -12.00
CA PHE A 1001 -47.82 4.48 -12.73
C PHE A 1001 -48.54 5.82 -12.62
N ALA A 1002 -49.86 5.88 -12.74
CA ALA A 1002 -50.62 7.12 -12.57
C ALA A 1002 -50.54 7.65 -11.14
N THR A 1003 -50.65 6.81 -10.10
CA THR A 1003 -50.51 7.24 -8.70
C THR A 1003 -49.07 7.62 -8.36
N GLY A 1004 -48.06 6.91 -8.88
CA GLY A 1004 -46.66 7.31 -8.75
C GLY A 1004 -46.37 8.62 -9.48
N PHE A 1005 -46.81 8.74 -10.73
CA PHE A 1005 -46.65 9.93 -11.57
C PHE A 1005 -47.38 11.15 -10.98
N TRP A 1006 -48.64 11.02 -10.59
CA TRP A 1006 -49.41 12.09 -9.94
C TRP A 1006 -49.00 12.33 -8.49
N GLY A 1007 -48.47 11.34 -7.78
CA GLY A 1007 -47.86 11.51 -6.47
C GLY A 1007 -46.63 12.41 -6.55
N VAL A 1008 -45.74 12.14 -7.51
CA VAL A 1008 -44.55 12.95 -7.78
C VAL A 1008 -44.94 14.33 -8.33
N ILE A 1009 -45.77 14.40 -9.37
CA ILE A 1009 -46.23 15.67 -9.98
C ILE A 1009 -47.04 16.51 -8.98
N GLY A 1010 -47.86 15.88 -8.15
CA GLY A 1010 -48.65 16.53 -7.09
C GLY A 1010 -47.74 17.12 -6.02
N LEU A 1011 -46.78 16.35 -5.50
CA LEU A 1011 -45.75 16.84 -4.57
C LEU A 1011 -44.96 18.02 -5.17
N LEU A 1012 -44.59 17.94 -6.45
CA LEU A 1012 -43.89 19.00 -7.18
C LEU A 1012 -44.77 20.24 -7.47
N SER A 1013 -46.09 20.08 -7.55
CA SER A 1013 -47.04 21.18 -7.77
C SER A 1013 -47.29 22.00 -6.50
N PHE A 1014 -47.27 21.36 -5.32
CA PHE A 1014 -47.45 22.03 -4.02
C PHE A 1014 -46.15 22.59 -3.43
N ARG A 1015 -44.99 22.00 -3.72
CA ARG A 1015 -43.68 22.46 -3.21
C ARG A 1015 -42.89 23.19 -4.29
N LYS A 1016 -43.01 24.51 -4.31
CA LYS A 1016 -42.28 25.39 -5.26
C LYS A 1016 -40.77 25.15 -5.28
N ASP A 1017 -40.13 24.85 -4.15
CA ASP A 1017 -38.68 24.69 -4.07
C ASP A 1017 -38.19 23.42 -4.79
N TRP A 1018 -38.95 22.33 -4.68
CA TRP A 1018 -38.61 21.04 -5.29
C TRP A 1018 -38.78 21.10 -6.81
N ARG A 1019 -39.80 21.82 -7.28
CA ARG A 1019 -40.01 22.07 -8.71
C ARG A 1019 -38.83 22.81 -9.36
N HIS A 1020 -38.33 23.87 -8.73
CA HIS A 1020 -37.19 24.62 -9.27
C HIS A 1020 -35.86 23.87 -9.17
N ALA A 1021 -35.71 22.96 -8.19
CA ALA A 1021 -34.54 22.09 -8.10
C ALA A 1021 -34.56 21.03 -9.22
N LEU A 1022 -35.71 20.40 -9.46
CA LEU A 1022 -35.86 19.37 -10.49
C LEU A 1022 -35.69 19.94 -11.90
N PHE A 1023 -36.31 21.09 -12.21
CA PHE A 1023 -36.16 21.71 -13.54
C PHE A 1023 -34.73 22.17 -13.78
N ARG A 1024 -34.03 22.74 -12.79
CA ARG A 1024 -32.59 23.07 -12.92
C ARG A 1024 -31.73 21.83 -13.17
N PHE A 1025 -31.97 20.75 -12.43
CA PHE A 1025 -31.25 19.49 -12.64
C PHE A 1025 -31.50 18.90 -14.03
N ALA A 1026 -32.75 18.94 -14.50
CA ALA A 1026 -33.12 18.46 -15.84
C ALA A 1026 -32.49 19.33 -16.94
N GLU A 1027 -32.52 20.66 -16.82
CA GLU A 1027 -31.87 21.59 -17.75
C GLU A 1027 -30.36 21.33 -17.81
N GLU A 1028 -29.68 21.24 -16.66
CA GLU A 1028 -28.24 20.96 -16.61
C GLU A 1028 -27.87 19.60 -17.21
N THR A 1029 -28.74 18.61 -17.06
CA THR A 1029 -28.49 17.26 -17.60
C THR A 1029 -28.74 17.20 -19.10
N VAL A 1030 -29.80 17.85 -19.58
CA VAL A 1030 -30.11 17.95 -21.01
C VAL A 1030 -29.04 18.75 -21.74
N ASP A 1031 -28.56 19.87 -21.19
CA ASP A 1031 -27.47 20.65 -21.78
C ASP A 1031 -26.17 19.83 -21.84
N LYS A 1032 -25.81 19.10 -20.78
CA LYS A 1032 -24.64 18.21 -20.76
C LYS A 1032 -24.74 17.08 -21.80
N ILE A 1033 -25.92 16.53 -22.03
CA ILE A 1033 -26.14 15.46 -23.02
C ILE A 1033 -26.16 16.06 -24.43
N TYR A 1034 -26.83 17.19 -24.62
CA TYR A 1034 -26.91 17.88 -25.91
C TYR A 1034 -25.53 18.33 -26.38
N ASP A 1035 -24.70 18.89 -25.49
CA ASP A 1035 -23.31 19.25 -25.80
C ASP A 1035 -22.46 18.03 -26.15
N LYS A 1036 -22.59 16.92 -25.41
CA LYS A 1036 -21.87 15.68 -25.73
C LYS A 1036 -22.27 15.11 -27.09
N ILE A 1037 -23.57 15.10 -27.41
CA ILE A 1037 -24.09 14.62 -28.69
C ILE A 1037 -23.69 15.57 -29.82
N TYR A 1038 -23.82 16.88 -29.63
CA TYR A 1038 -23.44 17.90 -30.59
C TYR A 1038 -21.94 17.81 -30.93
N VAL A 1039 -21.07 17.67 -29.92
CA VAL A 1039 -19.63 17.50 -30.11
C VAL A 1039 -19.33 16.18 -30.82
N ALA A 1040 -19.95 15.06 -30.44
CA ALA A 1040 -19.75 13.77 -31.10
C ALA A 1040 -20.18 13.79 -32.57
N VAL A 1041 -21.30 14.45 -32.89
CA VAL A 1041 -21.80 14.62 -34.26
C VAL A 1041 -20.89 15.56 -35.05
N MET A 1042 -20.48 16.70 -34.50
CA MET A 1042 -19.56 17.63 -35.19
C MET A 1042 -18.19 17.02 -35.45
N VAL A 1043 -17.66 16.20 -34.53
CA VAL A 1043 -16.40 15.47 -34.73
C VAL A 1043 -16.54 14.43 -35.85
N ARG A 1044 -17.67 13.73 -35.94
CA ARG A 1044 -17.96 12.78 -37.04
C ARG A 1044 -18.16 13.49 -38.38
N VAL A 1045 -18.88 14.61 -38.40
CA VAL A 1045 -19.11 15.41 -39.62
C VAL A 1045 -17.81 16.02 -40.12
N ASN A 1046 -16.94 16.53 -39.24
CA ASN A 1046 -15.61 17.03 -39.61
C ASN A 1046 -14.65 15.92 -40.06
N LYS A 1047 -14.73 14.71 -39.49
CA LYS A 1047 -14.00 13.53 -40.00
C LYS A 1047 -14.47 13.13 -41.40
N MET A 1048 -15.78 13.18 -41.67
CA MET A 1048 -16.34 12.85 -42.98
C MET A 1048 -16.05 13.94 -44.04
N LYS A 1049 -16.04 15.22 -43.67
CA LYS A 1049 -15.62 16.31 -44.57
C LYS A 1049 -14.13 16.21 -44.92
N ARG A 1050 -13.25 15.97 -43.93
CA ARG A 1050 -11.81 15.77 -44.18
C ARG A 1050 -11.51 14.55 -45.04
N GLY A 1051 -12.30 13.47 -44.94
CA GLY A 1051 -12.19 12.30 -45.81
C GLY A 1051 -12.69 12.51 -47.24
N ARG A 1052 -13.57 13.48 -47.49
CA ARG A 1052 -14.05 13.84 -48.84
C ARG A 1052 -13.17 14.88 -49.55
N GLU A 1053 -12.40 15.66 -48.80
CA GLU A 1053 -11.41 16.61 -49.35
C GLU A 1053 -10.03 15.95 -49.58
N SER A 1054 -9.87 14.68 -49.18
CA SER A 1054 -8.65 13.88 -49.37
C SER A 1054 -8.86 12.63 -50.26
N ALA A 1055 -9.96 12.60 -51.01
CA ALA A 1055 -10.27 11.60 -52.04
C ALA A 1055 -10.33 12.25 -53.43
#